data_AF-A0A4C1ZVK1-F1
#
_entry.id   AF-A0A4C1ZVK1-F1
#
_cell.length_a   1.000
_cell.length_b   1.000
_cell.length_c   1.000
_cell.angle_alpha   90.00
_cell.angle_beta   90.00
_cell.angle_gamma   90.00
#
_symmetry.space_group_name_H-M   'P 1'
#
loop_
_entity.id
_entity.type
_entity.pdbx_description
1 polymer ?
#
loop_
_entity_poly.entity_id
_entity_poly.type
_entity_poly.pdbx_seq_one_letter_code
_entity_poly.pdbx_strand_id
1 'polypeptide(L)'
;MAADPVEVPCEPFEQIGQDQETPTLVGAEESEAETEVIHQNVVHLGVEYQNDIGLWQNITNEMQDFWCTRDPNECQHFECDFSASSRQYDDSKRFFSQSMFFRKHISGGKIKREWLMYSPSTGKVYCFPCILFGEAQNRSHFQTGFSDWKNALHRIQSHENNATHRVCVQTLISRRRIHGRIDTSLEITFNKEREYWKKVLERIVSVIKFLSSRGLAFRGDNEILGSQHNGNYLGILELIAEYDPFLSSHLAKYGNEGKGKQSYLSATICEELIEILGNKVLKYIVNEIIEAKYFSISVDSTPDISHTDQLTVVLRYVTSNGEVAECFLKFLLIQNHKGEELATEILNFLSQYNIDVRNLRGQSYDNASNMSGCYNGLQAHIKRINHLAHYVPCAAHSLNLVGVRAAESCVGAISFFGFVQALYNFFSASTHRWAIMLKHLEKGDERKQDSSLVLKRVSDTRWCARADATKALANGYNSFQKALQSIAGDETQTSQAIHEAKCLLNDLGKNENAVMAVFWAAILDRINGVSISLQKKTIELRTAVDLLKSLLDFLISQRELFDDYETKANEKTDTQYSDENQRVRKRKRHHDDGAAEEVVFRGKEKLKVDTYLPVLDMLCTELSRRLEAYREINNLFGFLTDFSTKSDAEIRQACTKFKEHYFEDIEPEFIDEMVQYKYFILQLEDAGKKIMPAEESYKLIIVNVAAARKPARSASEIPRSHLTKTTLCETDSHSACICVVAPASSSRRRPFTAASRVGASHASAQRSATTMLPLLLAVVTAVHAFPREPDFTVVLHANVTSTRRSVVVAFQGEDTDIIKDSERDAFYLDEQRLKSAVAAYSGRRPEHAFVHSPTPWGDLYVSYGWEQVSRTVYARRAFAHVLDSETVLVANQTYENTNPEPIAASARISVIVGDTVIHAWSSKRFFDVRREIQYRLRLEGENPAHSVELVYTRAFNETEARVERVEVEASFSTSWSAPGGRGIVTQLWARRNRVRVRCEYEARLQGRVAVNFAAKYKDHYFWGIPIDKLLERNGMNNLFEGTELLEVCFYSDFKVTAIDATSGTVLVDD
;
A
#
# COMPACT_ATOMS: atom_id res chain seq x y z
N MET A 1 -81.03 3.30 -14.12
CA MET A 1 -81.89 2.55 -15.05
C MET A 1 -81.08 1.37 -15.55
N ALA A 2 -81.68 0.17 -15.63
CA ALA A 2 -81.10 -1.08 -16.16
C ALA A 2 -79.83 -1.63 -15.46
N ALA A 3 -79.79 -2.96 -15.32
CA ALA A 3 -78.56 -3.76 -15.27
C ALA A 3 -78.21 -4.18 -16.74
N ASP A 4 -77.27 -5.04 -17.12
CA ASP A 4 -76.77 -6.35 -16.66
C ASP A 4 -75.48 -6.67 -17.48
N PRO A 5 -74.79 -7.83 -17.33
CA PRO A 5 -74.34 -8.51 -16.10
C PRO A 5 -72.84 -8.91 -16.21
N VAL A 6 -72.39 -9.86 -15.38
CA VAL A 6 -71.06 -10.51 -15.43
C VAL A 6 -71.19 -11.93 -15.99
N GLU A 7 -70.21 -12.40 -16.77
CA GLU A 7 -69.98 -13.83 -17.04
C GLU A 7 -68.49 -14.21 -16.94
N VAL A 8 -68.25 -15.49 -16.61
CA VAL A 8 -66.92 -16.13 -16.44
C VAL A 8 -66.98 -17.51 -17.12
N PRO A 9 -65.98 -17.90 -17.93
CA PRO A 9 -65.81 -19.28 -18.38
C PRO A 9 -64.75 -20.06 -17.57
N CYS A 10 -65.02 -21.33 -17.28
CA CYS A 10 -64.15 -22.22 -16.51
C CYS A 10 -63.22 -23.08 -17.41
N GLU A 11 -62.17 -23.67 -16.81
CA GLU A 11 -61.39 -24.75 -17.40
C GLU A 11 -62.08 -26.12 -17.28
N PRO A 12 -61.87 -27.06 -18.23
CA PRO A 12 -62.25 -28.47 -18.11
C PRO A 12 -61.14 -29.35 -17.50
N PHE A 13 -61.47 -30.61 -17.17
CA PHE A 13 -60.68 -31.53 -16.34
C PHE A 13 -60.32 -32.85 -17.08
N GLU A 14 -59.75 -33.83 -16.35
CA GLU A 14 -59.54 -35.26 -16.71
C GLU A 14 -58.26 -35.61 -17.52
N GLN A 15 -57.58 -36.76 -17.35
CA GLN A 15 -57.74 -37.94 -16.46
C GLN A 15 -56.31 -38.53 -16.16
N ILE A 16 -55.90 -38.76 -14.91
CA ILE A 16 -55.95 -40.01 -14.11
C ILE A 16 -55.07 -41.20 -14.61
N GLY A 17 -54.18 -41.68 -13.73
CA GLY A 17 -53.46 -42.96 -13.81
C GLY A 17 -52.51 -43.14 -12.61
N GLN A 18 -52.54 -44.29 -11.93
CA GLN A 18 -51.77 -44.57 -10.70
C GLN A 18 -50.76 -45.71 -10.95
N ASP A 19 -49.63 -45.77 -10.23
CA ASP A 19 -49.47 -46.70 -9.09
C ASP A 19 -48.11 -46.56 -8.33
N GLN A 20 -47.86 -47.47 -7.39
CA GLN A 20 -46.81 -47.45 -6.34
C GLN A 20 -45.44 -47.98 -6.83
N GLU A 21 -44.33 -47.53 -6.21
CA GLU A 21 -43.23 -48.43 -5.77
C GLU A 21 -42.20 -47.76 -4.81
N THR A 22 -41.23 -48.54 -4.32
CA THR A 22 -40.32 -48.22 -3.19
C THR A 22 -38.99 -47.55 -3.58
N PRO A 23 -38.41 -46.69 -2.73
CA PRO A 23 -37.03 -46.23 -2.90
C PRO A 23 -36.03 -47.32 -2.45
N THR A 24 -35.18 -47.78 -3.37
CA THR A 24 -34.14 -48.80 -3.12
C THR A 24 -32.76 -48.16 -2.94
N LEU A 25 -31.95 -48.71 -2.03
CA LEU A 25 -30.61 -48.21 -1.68
C LEU A 25 -29.51 -48.67 -2.65
N VAL A 26 -28.90 -47.71 -3.37
CA VAL A 26 -27.47 -47.66 -3.76
C VAL A 26 -27.11 -46.17 -3.89
N GLY A 27 -25.97 -45.63 -3.45
CA GLY A 27 -24.83 -46.21 -2.75
C GLY A 27 -23.57 -45.42 -3.12
N ALA A 28 -23.04 -44.63 -2.18
CA ALA A 28 -21.82 -43.85 -2.34
C ALA A 28 -21.08 -43.77 -0.99
N GLU A 29 -19.75 -43.83 -1.04
CA GLU A 29 -18.89 -44.06 0.13
C GLU A 29 -18.30 -42.72 0.64
N GLU A 30 -18.47 -42.43 1.93
CA GLU A 30 -17.63 -41.46 2.64
C GLU A 30 -16.94 -42.18 3.81
N SER A 31 -15.65 -41.86 4.03
CA SER A 31 -14.72 -42.71 4.76
C SER A 31 -14.77 -42.55 6.28
N GLU A 32 -14.92 -43.66 7.00
CA GLU A 32 -14.69 -43.76 8.44
C GLU A 32 -13.18 -43.57 8.77
N ALA A 33 -12.74 -42.34 9.06
CA ALA A 33 -11.32 -42.05 9.34
C ALA A 33 -11.00 -40.95 10.38
N GLU A 34 -11.84 -39.91 10.54
CA GLU A 34 -11.45 -38.70 11.31
C GLU A 34 -12.22 -38.45 12.63
N THR A 35 -13.10 -39.37 13.05
CA THR A 35 -14.00 -39.15 14.20
C THR A 35 -13.36 -39.43 15.58
N GLU A 36 -12.14 -39.95 15.67
CA GLU A 36 -11.56 -40.45 16.94
C GLU A 36 -10.81 -39.41 17.81
N VAL A 37 -10.63 -38.16 17.35
CA VAL A 37 -9.70 -37.21 18.02
C VAL A 37 -10.40 -36.12 18.87
N ILE A 38 -11.73 -36.02 18.86
CA ILE A 38 -12.48 -34.92 19.54
C ILE A 38 -13.24 -35.40 20.79
N HIS A 39 -12.65 -36.28 21.58
CA HIS A 39 -13.24 -36.80 22.84
C HIS A 39 -12.34 -36.66 24.08
N GLN A 40 -11.66 -35.51 24.20
CA GLN A 40 -11.11 -34.98 25.46
C GLN A 40 -11.05 -33.45 25.40
N ASN A 41 -12.04 -32.75 25.98
CA ASN A 41 -11.96 -31.38 26.54
C ASN A 41 -13.34 -30.82 27.00
N VAL A 42 -14.06 -31.52 27.88
CA VAL A 42 -15.09 -30.87 28.71
C VAL A 42 -14.38 -30.21 29.88
N VAL A 43 -14.09 -28.91 29.76
CA VAL A 43 -13.39 -28.14 30.81
C VAL A 43 -14.35 -27.81 31.95
N HIS A 44 -14.51 -28.74 32.89
CA HIS A 44 -15.04 -28.40 34.20
C HIS A 44 -14.02 -27.53 34.96
N LEU A 45 -14.47 -26.35 35.39
CA LEU A 45 -13.65 -25.33 36.05
C LEU A 45 -13.23 -25.78 37.46
N GLY A 46 -11.99 -26.27 37.59
CA GLY A 46 -11.17 -26.12 38.80
C GLY A 46 -11.53 -26.93 40.05
N VAL A 47 -12.42 -27.93 39.97
CA VAL A 47 -12.75 -28.81 41.11
C VAL A 47 -12.17 -30.21 40.91
N GLU A 48 -11.19 -30.58 41.73
CA GLU A 48 -10.69 -31.96 41.85
C GLU A 48 -11.27 -32.65 43.09
N TYR A 49 -11.83 -33.84 42.90
CA TYR A 49 -12.26 -34.72 44.00
C TYR A 49 -11.21 -35.81 44.23
N GLN A 50 -10.96 -36.18 45.49
CA GLN A 50 -9.98 -37.21 45.84
C GLN A 50 -10.36 -38.60 45.31
N ASN A 51 -9.39 -39.36 44.78
CA ASN A 51 -9.63 -40.71 44.25
C ASN A 51 -9.94 -41.77 45.33
N ASP A 52 -9.65 -41.51 46.62
CA ASP A 52 -10.02 -42.43 47.69
C ASP A 52 -11.51 -42.30 48.03
N ILE A 53 -12.29 -43.23 47.49
CA ILE A 53 -13.74 -43.41 47.68
C ILE A 53 -14.18 -43.47 49.15
N GLY A 54 -13.30 -43.83 50.09
CA GLY A 54 -13.59 -43.85 51.52
C GLY A 54 -13.50 -42.49 52.21
N LEU A 55 -12.96 -41.47 51.53
CA LEU A 55 -12.89 -40.08 52.01
C LEU A 55 -14.05 -39.22 51.49
N TRP A 56 -14.89 -39.75 50.60
CA TRP A 56 -16.01 -39.02 50.00
C TRP A 56 -17.10 -38.69 51.04
N GLN A 57 -17.35 -37.40 51.25
CA GLN A 57 -18.39 -36.89 52.15
C GLN A 57 -19.41 -36.06 51.37
N ASN A 58 -20.67 -36.12 51.78
CA ASN A 58 -21.78 -35.31 51.23
C ASN A 58 -21.84 -35.28 49.69
N ILE A 59 -21.97 -36.46 49.06
CA ILE A 59 -22.07 -36.64 47.60
C ILE A 59 -23.08 -35.64 47.00
N THR A 60 -22.57 -34.68 46.23
CA THR A 60 -23.39 -33.68 45.52
C THR A 60 -23.73 -34.13 44.09
N ASN A 61 -24.60 -33.39 43.41
CA ASN A 61 -24.85 -33.62 41.99
C ASN A 61 -23.61 -33.34 41.13
N GLU A 62 -22.80 -32.31 41.43
CA GLU A 62 -21.56 -32.07 40.68
C GLU A 62 -20.59 -33.24 40.84
N MET A 63 -20.47 -33.78 42.05
CA MET A 63 -19.63 -34.96 42.32
C MET A 63 -20.15 -36.22 41.61
N GLN A 64 -21.47 -36.39 41.51
CA GLN A 64 -22.07 -37.48 40.73
C GLN A 64 -21.73 -37.38 39.24
N ASP A 65 -21.84 -36.20 38.63
CA ASP A 65 -21.56 -36.02 37.21
C ASP A 65 -20.06 -36.06 36.89
N PHE A 66 -19.19 -35.53 37.76
CA PHE A 66 -17.73 -35.66 37.67
C PHE A 66 -17.27 -37.13 37.63
N TRP A 67 -17.81 -37.99 38.49
CA TRP A 67 -17.47 -39.43 38.49
C TRP A 67 -18.26 -40.25 37.46
N CYS A 68 -19.24 -39.66 36.76
CA CYS A 68 -19.84 -40.28 35.58
C CYS A 68 -18.91 -40.22 34.36
N THR A 69 -18.15 -39.14 34.17
CA THR A 69 -17.32 -38.93 32.95
C THR A 69 -15.93 -39.56 33.00
N ARG A 70 -15.43 -39.95 34.18
CA ARG A 70 -14.10 -40.54 34.43
C ARG A 70 -14.06 -42.07 34.40
N ASP A 71 -12.86 -42.67 34.39
CA ASP A 71 -12.72 -44.13 34.42
C ASP A 71 -12.83 -44.66 35.88
N PRO A 72 -13.68 -45.66 36.18
CA PRO A 72 -13.80 -46.20 37.54
C PRO A 72 -12.48 -46.79 38.10
N ASN A 73 -11.55 -47.21 37.23
CA ASN A 73 -10.23 -47.69 37.63
C ASN A 73 -9.41 -46.62 38.38
N GLU A 74 -9.63 -45.33 38.12
CA GLU A 74 -8.98 -44.20 38.83
C GLU A 74 -9.17 -44.26 40.36
N CYS A 75 -10.30 -44.84 40.82
CA CYS A 75 -10.67 -44.95 42.23
C CYS A 75 -10.57 -46.39 42.77
N GLN A 76 -10.20 -47.37 41.95
CA GLN A 76 -10.31 -48.79 42.33
C GLN A 76 -9.21 -49.26 43.27
N HIS A 77 -8.01 -48.67 43.17
CA HIS A 77 -6.80 -49.08 43.90
C HIS A 77 -6.50 -50.59 43.75
N PHE A 78 -6.66 -51.12 42.52
CA PHE A 78 -6.53 -52.54 42.18
C PHE A 78 -5.14 -53.15 42.46
N GLU A 79 -4.08 -52.33 42.50
CA GLU A 79 -2.68 -52.75 42.64
C GLU A 79 -2.00 -52.21 43.90
N CYS A 80 -2.75 -51.60 44.83
CA CYS A 80 -2.18 -51.03 46.05
C CYS A 80 -1.89 -52.08 47.14
N ASP A 81 -1.20 -51.69 48.21
CA ASP A 81 -1.05 -52.50 49.40
C ASP A 81 -2.37 -52.61 50.19
N PHE A 82 -2.90 -53.84 50.27
CA PHE A 82 -4.11 -54.15 51.03
C PHE A 82 -3.86 -54.34 52.53
N SER A 83 -2.65 -54.12 53.07
CA SER A 83 -2.33 -54.35 54.48
C SER A 83 -3.21 -53.56 55.46
N ALA A 84 -3.63 -52.33 55.11
CA ALA A 84 -4.57 -51.53 55.91
C ALA A 84 -5.97 -52.18 56.08
N SER A 85 -6.33 -53.11 55.19
CA SER A 85 -7.55 -53.91 55.30
C SER A 85 -7.49 -55.01 56.36
N SER A 86 -6.31 -55.32 56.91
CA SER A 86 -6.13 -56.38 57.93
C SER A 86 -7.14 -56.30 59.07
N ARG A 87 -7.83 -57.41 59.36
CA ARG A 87 -8.67 -57.61 60.54
C ARG A 87 -8.28 -58.92 61.25
N GLN A 88 -8.29 -58.91 62.57
CA GLN A 88 -8.09 -60.09 63.39
C GLN A 88 -9.44 -60.80 63.61
N TYR A 89 -9.48 -62.11 63.41
CA TYR A 89 -10.60 -62.99 63.76
C TYR A 89 -10.10 -64.07 64.72
N ASP A 90 -11.04 -64.75 65.39
CA ASP A 90 -10.76 -65.78 66.40
C ASP A 90 -9.94 -66.95 65.87
N ASP A 91 -10.01 -67.21 64.56
CA ASP A 91 -9.35 -68.30 63.86
C ASP A 91 -8.07 -67.88 63.10
N SER A 92 -7.94 -66.59 62.74
CA SER A 92 -6.96 -66.13 61.75
C SER A 92 -6.91 -64.60 61.60
N LYS A 93 -5.76 -64.08 61.18
CA LYS A 93 -5.65 -62.73 60.64
C LYS A 93 -6.03 -62.76 59.15
N ARG A 94 -7.05 -62.02 58.73
CA ARG A 94 -7.52 -61.98 57.33
C ARG A 94 -7.52 -60.56 56.79
N PHE A 95 -7.33 -60.41 55.48
CA PHE A 95 -7.29 -59.13 54.79
C PHE A 95 -7.95 -59.26 53.41
N PHE A 96 -8.32 -58.13 52.82
CA PHE A 96 -8.81 -58.05 51.44
C PHE A 96 -7.68 -58.44 50.47
N SER A 97 -8.01 -59.09 49.35
CA SER A 97 -6.99 -59.47 48.36
C SER A 97 -7.50 -59.26 46.94
N GLN A 98 -6.56 -59.04 46.01
CA GLN A 98 -6.81 -58.78 44.60
C GLN A 98 -7.72 -59.84 43.94
N SER A 99 -7.72 -61.08 44.46
CA SER A 99 -8.60 -62.17 44.02
C SER A 99 -10.10 -61.84 44.13
N MET A 100 -10.51 -60.99 45.08
CA MET A 100 -11.91 -60.65 45.35
C MET A 100 -12.51 -59.68 44.31
N PHE A 101 -11.67 -58.94 43.57
CA PHE A 101 -12.12 -58.18 42.40
C PHE A 101 -12.58 -59.09 41.25
N PHE A 102 -12.38 -60.41 41.30
CA PHE A 102 -12.79 -61.32 40.23
C PHE A 102 -13.93 -62.25 40.66
N ARG A 103 -14.89 -62.45 39.74
CA ARG A 103 -15.86 -63.55 39.82
C ARG A 103 -15.43 -64.67 38.87
N LYS A 104 -15.63 -65.94 39.27
CA LYS A 104 -15.52 -67.08 38.36
C LYS A 104 -16.83 -67.21 37.58
N HIS A 105 -16.73 -67.31 36.26
CA HIS A 105 -17.84 -67.62 35.37
C HIS A 105 -18.11 -69.14 35.36
N ILE A 106 -19.31 -69.54 34.90
CA ILE A 106 -19.71 -70.95 34.83
C ILE A 106 -18.78 -71.75 33.89
N SER A 107 -18.26 -71.11 32.83
CA SER A 107 -17.24 -71.68 31.93
C SER A 107 -15.78 -71.58 32.46
N GLY A 108 -15.58 -71.32 33.75
CA GLY A 108 -14.25 -71.28 34.39
C GLY A 108 -13.45 -69.97 34.23
N GLY A 109 -13.79 -69.12 33.26
CA GLY A 109 -13.16 -67.81 33.07
C GLY A 109 -13.31 -66.86 34.27
N LYS A 110 -12.42 -65.87 34.40
CA LYS A 110 -12.50 -64.81 35.42
C LYS A 110 -13.07 -63.53 34.79
N ILE A 111 -14.01 -62.87 35.46
CA ILE A 111 -14.56 -61.56 35.08
C ILE A 111 -14.24 -60.55 36.19
N LYS A 112 -13.73 -59.36 35.84
CA LYS A 112 -13.39 -58.28 36.78
C LYS A 112 -14.67 -57.58 37.29
N ARG A 113 -14.67 -57.12 38.55
CA ARG A 113 -15.71 -56.32 39.18
C ARG A 113 -15.31 -54.85 39.16
N GLU A 114 -15.66 -54.15 38.08
CA GLU A 114 -15.38 -52.71 37.92
C GLU A 114 -16.16 -51.83 38.91
N TRP A 115 -17.24 -52.33 39.51
CA TRP A 115 -18.00 -51.61 40.53
C TRP A 115 -17.38 -51.63 41.93
N LEU A 116 -16.49 -52.59 42.22
CA LEU A 116 -15.91 -52.80 43.55
C LEU A 116 -14.62 -52.00 43.68
N MET A 117 -14.55 -51.11 44.66
CA MET A 117 -13.40 -50.22 44.88
C MET A 117 -12.78 -50.45 46.26
N TYR A 118 -11.47 -50.34 46.37
CA TYR A 118 -10.77 -50.35 47.66
C TYR A 118 -10.39 -48.93 48.09
N SER A 119 -10.48 -48.68 49.40
CA SER A 119 -10.07 -47.43 50.04
C SER A 119 -8.84 -47.70 50.93
N PRO A 120 -7.64 -47.25 50.53
CA PRO A 120 -6.44 -47.34 51.35
C PRO A 120 -6.61 -46.64 52.72
N SER A 121 -7.24 -45.47 52.76
CA SER A 121 -7.38 -44.66 53.99
C SER A 121 -8.30 -45.29 55.04
N THR A 122 -9.28 -46.10 54.62
CA THR A 122 -10.22 -46.75 55.55
C THR A 122 -9.97 -48.26 55.73
N GLY A 123 -9.20 -48.87 54.83
CA GLY A 123 -8.99 -50.33 54.80
C GLY A 123 -10.29 -51.11 54.50
N LYS A 124 -11.23 -50.52 53.77
CA LYS A 124 -12.54 -51.09 53.44
C LYS A 124 -12.76 -51.14 51.93
N VAL A 125 -13.77 -51.88 51.48
CA VAL A 125 -14.25 -51.85 50.09
C VAL A 125 -15.64 -51.23 49.96
N TYR A 126 -15.84 -50.53 48.86
CA TYR A 126 -17.04 -49.76 48.53
C TYR A 126 -17.57 -50.17 47.15
N CYS A 127 -18.83 -49.83 46.87
CA CYS A 127 -19.44 -50.02 45.56
C CYS A 127 -19.67 -48.66 44.89
N PHE A 128 -18.92 -48.39 43.82
CA PHE A 128 -18.89 -47.11 43.09
C PHE A 128 -20.28 -46.61 42.65
N PRO A 129 -21.13 -47.38 41.93
CA PRO A 129 -22.47 -46.91 41.58
C PRO A 129 -23.36 -46.72 42.82
N CYS A 130 -23.21 -47.53 43.87
CA CYS A 130 -24.08 -47.44 45.05
C CYS A 130 -23.71 -46.30 46.00
N ILE A 131 -22.43 -45.92 46.14
CA ILE A 131 -22.06 -44.75 46.95
C ILE A 131 -22.53 -43.45 46.28
N LEU A 132 -22.52 -43.40 44.94
CA LEU A 132 -22.98 -42.25 44.17
C LEU A 132 -24.51 -42.11 44.16
N PHE A 133 -25.26 -43.20 43.94
CA PHE A 133 -26.71 -43.13 43.64
C PHE A 133 -27.64 -43.89 44.61
N GLY A 134 -27.10 -44.60 45.60
CA GLY A 134 -27.91 -45.42 46.51
C GLY A 134 -28.59 -44.61 47.61
N GLU A 135 -29.89 -44.85 47.81
CA GLU A 135 -30.74 -44.09 48.74
C GLU A 135 -30.26 -44.10 50.20
N ALA A 136 -30.42 -42.95 50.88
CA ALA A 136 -30.03 -42.79 52.28
C ALA A 136 -30.86 -43.64 53.27
N GLN A 137 -32.11 -43.96 52.92
CA GLN A 137 -33.03 -44.76 53.74
C GLN A 137 -32.62 -46.24 53.86
N ASN A 138 -31.81 -46.76 52.93
CA ASN A 138 -31.55 -48.20 52.80
C ASN A 138 -30.07 -48.50 52.47
N ARG A 139 -29.16 -47.83 53.20
CA ARG A 139 -27.70 -47.88 52.94
C ARG A 139 -27.13 -49.29 53.14
N SER A 140 -26.65 -49.86 52.04
CA SER A 140 -25.89 -51.12 52.04
C SER A 140 -24.51 -50.95 52.71
N HIS A 141 -23.96 -52.04 53.23
CA HIS A 141 -22.58 -52.04 53.79
C HIS A 141 -21.50 -51.63 52.78
N PHE A 142 -21.77 -51.68 51.47
CA PHE A 142 -20.85 -51.24 50.42
C PHE A 142 -20.95 -49.73 50.12
N GLN A 143 -21.84 -48.99 50.79
CA GLN A 143 -21.87 -47.52 50.81
C GLN A 143 -21.17 -46.95 52.06
N THR A 144 -21.25 -47.64 53.20
CA THR A 144 -20.57 -47.26 54.47
C THR A 144 -19.22 -47.97 54.67
N GLY A 145 -18.80 -48.72 53.65
CA GLY A 145 -17.55 -49.45 53.55
C GLY A 145 -17.57 -50.80 54.26
N PHE A 146 -17.37 -51.86 53.49
CA PHE A 146 -17.40 -53.26 53.90
C PHE A 146 -16.00 -53.77 54.28
N SER A 147 -15.89 -54.51 55.39
CA SER A 147 -14.65 -55.21 55.78
C SER A 147 -14.89 -56.50 56.59
N ASP A 148 -15.88 -57.29 56.21
CA ASP A 148 -16.07 -58.65 56.74
C ASP A 148 -15.41 -59.68 55.80
N TRP A 149 -14.13 -59.94 56.05
CA TRP A 149 -13.32 -60.89 55.27
C TRP A 149 -13.62 -62.36 55.60
N LYS A 150 -14.42 -62.65 56.64
CA LYS A 150 -14.90 -64.00 56.94
C LYS A 150 -16.03 -64.40 55.98
N ASN A 151 -16.93 -63.47 55.64
CA ASN A 151 -18.06 -63.71 54.73
C ASN A 151 -17.94 -63.02 53.35
N ALA A 152 -16.79 -62.43 53.02
CA ALA A 152 -16.61 -61.54 51.86
C ALA A 152 -17.14 -62.10 50.54
N LEU A 153 -16.79 -63.32 50.15
CA LEU A 153 -17.23 -63.91 48.88
C LEU A 153 -18.76 -63.96 48.76
N HIS A 154 -19.44 -64.42 49.82
CA HIS A 154 -20.90 -64.50 49.87
C HIS A 154 -21.54 -63.10 49.89
N ARG A 155 -21.01 -62.17 50.70
CA ARG A 155 -21.54 -60.80 50.80
C ARG A 155 -21.36 -59.99 49.51
N ILE A 156 -20.21 -60.11 48.85
CA ILE A 156 -19.94 -59.49 47.54
C ILE A 156 -20.88 -60.06 46.47
N GLN A 157 -21.00 -61.39 46.37
CA GLN A 157 -21.89 -62.04 45.39
C GLN A 157 -23.38 -61.76 45.65
N SER A 158 -23.78 -61.61 46.92
CA SER A 158 -25.13 -61.20 47.32
C SER A 158 -25.42 -59.74 46.92
N HIS A 159 -24.47 -58.82 47.12
CA HIS A 159 -24.60 -57.42 46.69
C HIS A 159 -24.65 -57.28 45.15
N GLU A 160 -23.78 -58.01 44.44
CA GLU A 160 -23.72 -58.08 42.97
C GLU A 160 -25.06 -58.49 42.33
N ASN A 161 -25.92 -59.20 43.08
CA ASN A 161 -27.24 -59.64 42.63
C ASN A 161 -28.42 -58.87 43.24
N ASN A 162 -28.16 -57.85 44.06
CA ASN A 162 -29.20 -57.05 44.69
C ASN A 162 -29.89 -56.11 43.67
N ALA A 163 -31.20 -55.96 43.77
CA ALA A 163 -31.98 -55.05 42.93
C ALA A 163 -31.50 -53.60 43.05
N THR A 164 -31.17 -53.11 44.26
CA THR A 164 -30.71 -51.72 44.46
C THR A 164 -29.36 -51.47 43.77
N HIS A 165 -28.45 -52.45 43.80
CA HIS A 165 -27.19 -52.41 43.06
C HIS A 165 -27.42 -52.33 41.55
N ARG A 166 -28.32 -53.17 41.01
CA ARG A 166 -28.67 -53.17 39.58
C ARG A 166 -29.27 -51.83 39.13
N VAL A 167 -30.14 -51.22 39.93
CA VAL A 167 -30.67 -49.87 39.67
C VAL A 167 -29.54 -48.83 39.66
N CYS A 168 -28.66 -48.82 40.67
CA CYS A 168 -27.53 -47.88 40.71
C CYS A 168 -26.58 -48.05 39.51
N VAL A 169 -26.34 -49.29 39.06
CA VAL A 169 -25.57 -49.59 37.84
C VAL A 169 -26.28 -49.10 36.59
N GLN A 170 -27.61 -49.25 36.48
CA GLN A 170 -28.39 -48.70 35.38
C GLN A 170 -28.35 -47.16 35.38
N THR A 171 -28.45 -46.50 36.53
CA THR A 171 -28.30 -45.04 36.65
C THR A 171 -26.91 -44.58 36.19
N LEU A 172 -25.84 -45.28 36.59
CA LEU A 172 -24.47 -44.99 36.14
C LEU A 172 -24.32 -45.15 34.62
N ILE A 173 -24.85 -46.24 34.03
CA ILE A 173 -24.78 -46.49 32.59
C ILE A 173 -25.59 -45.44 31.81
N SER A 174 -26.79 -45.07 32.27
CA SER A 174 -27.61 -44.04 31.65
C SER A 174 -26.96 -42.65 31.73
N ARG A 175 -26.31 -42.29 32.84
CA ARG A 175 -25.57 -41.02 32.97
C ARG A 175 -24.23 -41.00 32.23
N ARG A 176 -23.63 -42.17 31.96
CA ARG A 176 -22.44 -42.33 31.09
C ARG A 176 -22.74 -42.21 29.60
N ARG A 177 -23.98 -42.40 29.17
CA ARG A 177 -24.38 -42.20 27.76
C ARG A 177 -24.47 -40.70 27.46
N ILE A 178 -23.45 -40.19 26.76
CA ILE A 178 -23.40 -38.80 26.28
C ILE A 178 -24.56 -38.51 25.32
N HIS A 179 -24.93 -39.49 24.47
CA HIS A 179 -26.14 -39.43 23.67
C HIS A 179 -27.41 -39.40 24.55
N GLY A 180 -28.00 -38.22 24.70
CA GLY A 180 -29.28 -38.00 25.37
C GLY A 180 -29.33 -36.88 26.40
N ARG A 181 -28.19 -36.26 26.76
CA ARG A 181 -28.21 -35.04 27.59
C ARG A 181 -28.64 -33.82 26.77
N ILE A 182 -29.35 -32.89 27.41
CA ILE A 182 -29.70 -31.58 26.81
C ILE A 182 -28.42 -30.82 26.43
N ASP A 183 -27.39 -30.91 27.27
CA ASP A 183 -26.07 -30.31 27.06
C ASP A 183 -25.47 -30.72 25.70
N THR A 184 -25.62 -31.99 25.30
CA THR A 184 -25.09 -32.52 24.05
C THR A 184 -25.86 -32.02 22.81
N SER A 185 -27.18 -31.84 22.90
CA SER A 185 -27.96 -31.27 21.79
C SER A 185 -27.71 -29.77 21.64
N LEU A 186 -27.51 -29.05 22.76
CA LEU A 186 -27.05 -27.67 22.77
C LEU A 186 -25.63 -27.55 22.20
N GLU A 187 -24.69 -28.42 22.59
CA GLU A 187 -23.32 -28.45 22.09
C GLU A 187 -23.27 -28.72 20.57
N ILE A 188 -24.03 -29.69 20.07
CA ILE A 188 -24.15 -29.95 18.62
C ILE A 188 -24.73 -28.74 17.88
N THR A 189 -25.69 -28.04 18.48
CA THR A 189 -26.29 -26.83 17.88
C THR A 189 -25.30 -25.66 17.88
N PHE A 190 -24.64 -25.39 19.01
CA PHE A 190 -23.61 -24.37 19.14
C PHE A 190 -22.42 -24.60 18.19
N ASN A 191 -21.94 -25.84 18.06
CA ASN A 191 -20.89 -26.17 17.09
C ASN A 191 -21.37 -25.93 15.65
N LYS A 192 -22.62 -26.29 15.29
CA LYS A 192 -23.19 -26.00 13.96
C LYS A 192 -23.29 -24.50 13.68
N GLU A 193 -23.72 -23.71 14.65
CA GLU A 193 -23.76 -22.24 14.53
C GLU A 193 -22.35 -21.64 14.42
N ARG A 194 -21.37 -22.16 15.18
CA ARG A 194 -19.96 -21.72 15.08
C ARG A 194 -19.37 -21.98 13.70
N GLU A 195 -19.58 -23.18 13.14
CA GLU A 195 -19.10 -23.50 11.78
C GLU A 195 -19.89 -22.76 10.68
N TYR A 196 -21.16 -22.40 10.92
CA TYR A 196 -21.91 -21.49 10.05
C TYR A 196 -21.27 -20.08 10.04
N TRP A 197 -21.05 -19.48 11.21
CA TRP A 197 -20.47 -18.14 11.30
C TRP A 197 -19.02 -18.05 10.81
N LYS A 198 -18.20 -19.09 11.03
CA LYS A 198 -16.88 -19.22 10.39
C LYS A 198 -16.98 -19.15 8.86
N LYS A 199 -17.87 -19.94 8.24
CA LYS A 199 -18.05 -19.95 6.78
C LYS A 199 -18.50 -18.59 6.22
N VAL A 200 -19.33 -17.85 6.95
CA VAL A 200 -19.68 -16.45 6.61
C VAL A 200 -18.44 -15.55 6.66
N LEU A 201 -17.67 -15.60 7.76
CA LEU A 201 -16.47 -14.79 7.97
C LEU A 201 -15.33 -15.10 6.98
N GLU A 202 -15.14 -16.35 6.58
CA GLU A 202 -14.16 -16.75 5.56
C GLU A 202 -14.37 -16.02 4.23
N ARG A 203 -15.64 -15.86 3.83
CA ARG A 203 -16.06 -15.18 2.59
C ARG A 203 -15.85 -13.68 2.71
N ILE A 204 -16.37 -13.09 3.80
CA ILE A 204 -16.21 -11.67 4.14
C ILE A 204 -14.73 -11.26 4.17
N VAL A 205 -13.88 -12.00 4.90
CA VAL A 205 -12.43 -11.72 4.99
C VAL A 205 -11.73 -11.91 3.65
N SER A 206 -12.21 -12.82 2.79
CA SER A 206 -11.68 -12.97 1.43
C SER A 206 -12.00 -11.77 0.54
N VAL A 207 -13.23 -11.22 0.61
CA VAL A 207 -13.60 -9.98 -0.08
C VAL A 207 -12.80 -8.79 0.45
N ILE A 208 -12.68 -8.65 1.78
CA ILE A 208 -11.90 -7.57 2.40
C ILE A 208 -10.44 -7.62 1.92
N LYS A 209 -9.79 -8.79 1.97
CA LYS A 209 -8.43 -8.98 1.47
C LYS A 209 -8.29 -8.65 -0.02
N PHE A 210 -9.27 -9.07 -0.84
CA PHE A 210 -9.29 -8.77 -2.28
C PHE A 210 -9.29 -7.26 -2.54
N LEU A 211 -10.14 -6.51 -1.84
CA LEU A 211 -10.24 -5.05 -1.96
C LEU A 211 -8.98 -4.35 -1.45
N SER A 212 -8.53 -4.65 -0.23
CA SER A 212 -7.31 -4.07 0.35
C SER A 212 -6.07 -4.33 -0.53
N SER A 213 -5.91 -5.54 -1.08
CA SER A 213 -4.75 -5.90 -1.92
C SER A 213 -4.71 -5.18 -3.27
N ARG A 214 -5.76 -4.44 -3.62
CA ARG A 214 -5.92 -3.72 -4.90
C ARG A 214 -6.17 -2.22 -4.74
N GLY A 215 -6.23 -1.71 -3.51
CA GLY A 215 -6.58 -0.31 -3.22
C GLY A 215 -8.03 0.07 -3.51
N LEU A 216 -8.93 -0.92 -3.70
CA LEU A 216 -10.31 -0.69 -4.12
C LEU A 216 -11.19 -0.14 -2.99
N ALA A 217 -12.16 0.70 -3.34
CA ALA A 217 -13.09 1.32 -2.40
C ALA A 217 -14.06 0.30 -1.79
N PHE A 218 -14.29 0.39 -0.47
CA PHE A 218 -15.15 -0.56 0.24
C PHE A 218 -16.63 -0.18 0.28
N ARG A 219 -16.93 1.12 0.36
CA ARG A 219 -18.28 1.66 0.63
C ARG A 219 -18.85 2.34 -0.62
N GLY A 220 -20.17 2.24 -0.79
CA GLY A 220 -20.94 3.03 -1.75
C GLY A 220 -21.80 4.10 -1.05
N ASP A 221 -22.82 4.60 -1.75
CA ASP A 221 -23.76 5.59 -1.23
C ASP A 221 -24.72 5.01 -0.16
N ASN A 222 -24.85 3.68 -0.08
CA ASN A 222 -25.70 2.98 0.89
C ASN A 222 -25.15 1.58 1.28
N GLU A 223 -25.84 0.89 2.19
CA GLU A 223 -25.55 -0.48 2.64
C GLU A 223 -26.70 -1.47 2.30
N ILE A 224 -27.37 -1.30 1.15
CA ILE A 224 -28.57 -2.08 0.78
C ILE A 224 -28.21 -3.11 -0.30
N LEU A 225 -28.40 -4.40 0.02
CA LEU A 225 -28.23 -5.48 -0.94
C LEU A 225 -29.37 -5.44 -1.99
N GLY A 226 -29.00 -5.55 -3.26
CA GLY A 226 -29.80 -5.27 -4.46
C GLY A 226 -29.58 -3.86 -5.04
N SER A 227 -28.78 -3.00 -4.41
CA SER A 227 -28.52 -1.63 -4.88
C SER A 227 -27.21 -1.54 -5.69
N GLN A 228 -27.27 -0.92 -6.88
CA GLN A 228 -26.08 -0.57 -7.68
C GLN A 228 -25.13 0.43 -6.98
N HIS A 229 -25.51 0.94 -5.81
CA HIS A 229 -24.81 1.94 -5.03
C HIS A 229 -24.36 1.41 -3.65
N ASN A 230 -24.31 0.09 -3.47
CA ASN A 230 -23.91 -0.55 -2.20
C ASN A 230 -22.37 -0.65 -1.99
N GLY A 231 -21.59 -0.39 -3.05
CA GLY A 231 -20.13 -0.41 -3.06
C GLY A 231 -19.52 -1.82 -3.16
N ASN A 232 -18.26 -1.92 -3.60
CA ASN A 232 -17.62 -3.21 -3.92
C ASN A 232 -17.73 -4.26 -2.80
N TYR A 233 -17.72 -3.89 -1.52
CA TYR A 233 -17.80 -4.87 -0.44
C TYR A 233 -19.10 -5.68 -0.49
N LEU A 234 -20.24 -5.02 -0.70
CA LEU A 234 -21.53 -5.70 -0.82
C LEU A 234 -21.74 -6.26 -2.23
N GLY A 235 -21.39 -5.51 -3.29
CA GLY A 235 -21.49 -5.97 -4.67
C GLY A 235 -20.66 -7.23 -4.99
N ILE A 236 -19.48 -7.41 -4.38
CA ILE A 236 -18.70 -8.65 -4.55
C ILE A 236 -19.30 -9.80 -3.73
N LEU A 237 -19.91 -9.54 -2.56
CA LEU A 237 -20.63 -10.59 -1.83
C LEU A 237 -21.87 -11.07 -2.60
N GLU A 238 -22.55 -10.18 -3.31
CA GLU A 238 -23.64 -10.51 -4.24
C GLU A 238 -23.14 -11.36 -5.42
N LEU A 239 -22.05 -10.94 -6.07
CA LEU A 239 -21.42 -11.70 -7.17
C LEU A 239 -20.97 -13.11 -6.71
N ILE A 240 -20.41 -13.25 -5.51
CA ILE A 240 -20.04 -14.57 -4.95
C ILE A 240 -21.30 -15.40 -4.66
N ALA A 241 -22.40 -14.78 -4.23
CA ALA A 241 -23.67 -15.45 -3.96
C ALA A 241 -24.39 -15.99 -5.22
N GLU A 242 -24.02 -15.57 -6.43
CA GLU A 242 -24.45 -16.23 -7.67
C GLU A 242 -23.89 -17.66 -7.81
N TYR A 243 -22.69 -17.90 -7.25
CA TYR A 243 -21.95 -19.16 -7.36
C TYR A 243 -21.87 -19.95 -6.04
N ASP A 244 -22.19 -19.32 -4.91
CA ASP A 244 -22.15 -19.90 -3.57
C ASP A 244 -23.57 -19.94 -2.93
N PRO A 245 -24.27 -21.09 -2.98
CA PRO A 245 -25.60 -21.25 -2.40
C PRO A 245 -25.66 -21.02 -0.88
N PHE A 246 -24.55 -21.21 -0.16
CA PHE A 246 -24.48 -20.92 1.28
C PHE A 246 -24.47 -19.41 1.54
N LEU A 247 -23.67 -18.65 0.78
CA LEU A 247 -23.68 -17.19 0.87
C LEU A 247 -25.01 -16.61 0.38
N SER A 248 -25.57 -17.13 -0.72
CA SER A 248 -26.89 -16.76 -1.22
C SER A 248 -27.98 -16.91 -0.15
N SER A 249 -28.02 -18.07 0.52
CA SER A 249 -28.93 -18.34 1.65
C SER A 249 -28.69 -17.43 2.85
N HIS A 250 -27.45 -16.98 3.08
CA HIS A 250 -27.11 -16.05 4.14
C HIS A 250 -27.58 -14.62 3.81
N LEU A 251 -27.27 -14.10 2.61
CA LEU A 251 -27.69 -12.76 2.17
C LEU A 251 -29.22 -12.65 2.12
N ALA A 252 -29.92 -13.67 1.61
CA ALA A 252 -31.38 -13.66 1.55
C ALA A 252 -32.04 -13.66 2.95
N LYS A 253 -31.36 -14.20 3.97
CA LYS A 253 -31.85 -14.28 5.36
C LYS A 253 -31.45 -13.09 6.23
N TYR A 254 -30.33 -12.44 5.96
CA TYR A 254 -29.73 -11.44 6.86
C TYR A 254 -29.39 -10.09 6.21
N GLY A 255 -29.48 -9.98 4.89
CA GLY A 255 -28.91 -8.86 4.12
C GLY A 255 -29.53 -7.50 4.42
N ASN A 256 -30.85 -7.39 4.30
CA ASN A 256 -31.59 -6.14 4.46
C ASN A 256 -32.45 -6.11 5.75
N GLU A 257 -32.07 -6.90 6.76
CA GLU A 257 -32.84 -7.16 7.98
C GLU A 257 -32.80 -6.04 9.04
N GLY A 258 -32.06 -4.96 8.79
CA GLY A 258 -31.98 -3.79 9.67
C GLY A 258 -31.14 -3.98 10.93
N LYS A 259 -31.23 -3.01 11.85
CA LYS A 259 -30.42 -2.97 13.08
C LYS A 259 -30.90 -3.97 14.12
N GLY A 260 -29.96 -4.60 14.83
CA GLY A 260 -30.25 -5.50 15.96
C GLY A 260 -30.27 -6.99 15.63
N LYS A 261 -30.06 -7.40 14.38
CA LYS A 261 -29.79 -8.80 14.00
C LYS A 261 -28.32 -8.99 13.62
N GLN A 262 -27.76 -10.14 13.97
CA GLN A 262 -26.37 -10.50 13.70
C GLN A 262 -26.22 -10.99 12.25
N SER A 263 -25.58 -10.18 11.39
CA SER A 263 -25.29 -10.51 9.99
C SER A 263 -23.80 -10.57 9.64
N TYR A 264 -22.97 -9.78 10.33
CA TYR A 264 -21.58 -9.44 9.96
C TYR A 264 -21.43 -8.65 8.63
N LEU A 265 -22.53 -8.22 8.01
CA LEU A 265 -22.53 -7.55 6.69
C LEU A 265 -22.42 -6.02 6.78
N SER A 266 -22.61 -5.41 7.94
CA SER A 266 -22.60 -3.95 8.10
C SER A 266 -21.21 -3.33 7.97
N ALA A 267 -21.16 -2.04 7.61
CA ALA A 267 -19.93 -1.28 7.52
C ALA A 267 -19.12 -1.32 8.82
N THR A 268 -19.74 -1.17 9.99
CA THR A 268 -19.06 -1.21 11.30
C THR A 268 -18.26 -2.49 11.52
N ILE A 269 -18.86 -3.66 11.26
CA ILE A 269 -18.18 -4.96 11.40
C ILE A 269 -17.09 -5.11 10.33
N CYS A 270 -17.32 -4.58 9.13
CA CYS A 270 -16.33 -4.58 8.07
C CYS A 270 -15.11 -3.70 8.44
N GLU A 271 -15.29 -2.53 9.07
CA GLU A 271 -14.20 -1.72 9.62
C GLU A 271 -13.47 -2.44 10.77
N GLU A 272 -14.18 -3.07 11.72
CA GLU A 272 -13.56 -3.88 12.79
C GLU A 272 -12.67 -5.00 12.21
N LEU A 273 -13.13 -5.66 11.16
CA LEU A 273 -12.35 -6.70 10.46
C LEU A 273 -11.16 -6.11 9.70
N ILE A 274 -11.29 -4.94 9.07
CA ILE A 274 -10.19 -4.21 8.45
C ILE A 274 -9.15 -3.82 9.51
N GLU A 275 -9.56 -3.33 10.68
CA GLU A 275 -8.65 -2.97 11.77
C GLU A 275 -7.92 -4.19 12.33
N ILE A 276 -8.61 -5.32 12.53
CA ILE A 276 -8.01 -6.59 12.98
C ILE A 276 -7.01 -7.12 11.95
N LEU A 277 -7.29 -7.00 10.65
CA LEU A 277 -6.39 -7.40 9.57
C LEU A 277 -5.17 -6.45 9.48
N GLY A 278 -5.39 -5.14 9.52
CA GLY A 278 -4.34 -4.12 9.55
C GLY A 278 -3.40 -4.29 10.74
N ASN A 279 -3.94 -4.48 11.95
CA ASN A 279 -3.16 -4.78 13.15
C ASN A 279 -2.36 -6.10 13.05
N LYS A 280 -2.83 -7.10 12.30
CA LYS A 280 -2.06 -8.33 12.03
C LYS A 280 -0.94 -8.10 11.02
N VAL A 281 -1.19 -7.37 9.93
CA VAL A 281 -0.18 -7.01 8.93
C VAL A 281 0.91 -6.14 9.56
N LEU A 282 0.52 -5.12 10.34
CA LEU A 282 1.46 -4.26 11.06
C LEU A 282 2.33 -5.05 12.03
N LYS A 283 1.75 -5.97 12.82
CA LYS A 283 2.53 -6.86 13.71
C LYS A 283 3.48 -7.79 12.96
N TYR A 284 3.09 -8.28 11.78
CA TYR A 284 3.99 -9.07 10.92
C TYR A 284 5.18 -8.24 10.45
N ILE A 285 4.95 -7.04 9.91
CA ILE A 285 6.01 -6.13 9.44
C ILE A 285 6.93 -5.70 10.60
N VAL A 286 6.37 -5.37 11.76
CA VAL A 286 7.13 -5.03 12.98
C VAL A 286 8.05 -6.18 13.41
N ASN A 287 7.56 -7.42 13.40
CA ASN A 287 8.39 -8.59 13.69
C ASN A 287 9.52 -8.76 12.65
N GLU A 288 9.23 -8.55 11.37
CA GLU A 288 10.24 -8.65 10.30
C GLU A 288 11.33 -7.57 10.42
N ILE A 289 10.98 -6.35 10.82
CA ILE A 289 11.92 -5.27 11.16
C ILE A 289 12.79 -5.65 12.37
N ILE A 290 12.20 -6.24 13.42
CA ILE A 290 12.92 -6.70 14.61
C ILE A 290 13.89 -7.84 14.26
N GLU A 291 13.49 -8.77 13.39
CA GLU A 291 14.37 -9.84 12.87
C GLU A 291 15.49 -9.32 11.96
N ALA A 292 15.24 -8.25 11.17
CA ALA A 292 16.25 -7.56 10.37
C ALA A 292 17.26 -6.77 11.21
N LYS A 293 16.94 -6.49 12.48
CA LYS A 293 17.65 -5.61 13.43
C LYS A 293 17.73 -4.15 12.95
N TYR A 294 18.47 -3.87 11.88
CA TYR A 294 18.75 -2.52 11.40
C TYR A 294 17.72 -2.05 10.35
N PHE A 295 17.39 -0.77 10.41
CA PHE A 295 16.41 -0.15 9.53
C PHE A 295 16.74 1.33 9.27
N SER A 296 16.13 1.87 8.22
CA SER A 296 16.01 3.30 7.97
C SER A 296 14.57 3.77 8.12
N ILE A 297 14.39 5.04 8.46
CA ILE A 297 13.10 5.74 8.49
C ILE A 297 13.02 6.76 7.35
N SER A 298 11.86 6.86 6.72
CA SER A 298 11.47 8.03 5.93
C SER A 298 10.16 8.58 6.46
N VAL A 299 10.07 9.91 6.56
CA VAL A 299 8.83 10.60 6.96
C VAL A 299 8.56 11.78 6.04
N ASP A 300 7.35 11.78 5.48
CA ASP A 300 6.74 12.93 4.80
C ASP A 300 5.67 13.58 5.69
N SER A 301 5.35 14.85 5.44
CA SER A 301 4.25 15.55 6.10
C SER A 301 3.26 16.11 5.07
N THR A 302 1.99 15.72 5.17
CA THR A 302 0.92 16.25 4.31
C THR A 302 -0.33 16.54 5.15
N PRO A 303 -1.08 17.62 4.84
CA PRO A 303 -2.45 17.75 5.31
C PRO A 303 -3.31 16.62 4.71
N ASP A 304 -4.29 16.17 5.48
CA ASP A 304 -5.32 15.22 5.07
C ASP A 304 -6.60 15.92 4.56
N ILE A 305 -7.64 15.11 4.30
CA ILE A 305 -8.97 15.57 3.84
C ILE A 305 -9.80 16.34 4.88
N SER A 306 -9.29 16.52 6.10
CA SER A 306 -9.84 17.37 7.17
C SER A 306 -8.97 18.63 7.41
N HIS A 307 -7.92 18.82 6.62
CA HIS A 307 -6.83 19.79 6.85
C HIS A 307 -6.04 19.55 8.15
N THR A 308 -6.05 18.32 8.69
CA THR A 308 -5.17 17.91 9.78
C THR A 308 -3.86 17.41 9.19
N ASP A 309 -2.71 17.91 9.65
CA ASP A 309 -1.41 17.43 9.17
C ASP A 309 -1.08 16.03 9.72
N GLN A 310 -0.56 15.18 8.82
CA GLN A 310 -0.21 13.80 9.10
C GLN A 310 1.24 13.50 8.68
N LEU A 311 2.00 12.86 9.58
CA LEU A 311 3.30 12.28 9.27
C LEU A 311 3.11 10.88 8.68
N THR A 312 3.59 10.67 7.45
CA THR A 312 3.60 9.35 6.78
C THR A 312 4.83 8.57 7.22
N VAL A 313 4.69 7.55 8.08
CA VAL A 313 5.84 6.77 8.57
C VAL A 313 6.09 5.56 7.68
N VAL A 314 7.24 5.55 7.01
CA VAL A 314 7.75 4.43 6.19
C VAL A 314 9.08 3.94 6.78
N LEU A 315 9.20 2.65 7.05
CA LEU A 315 10.48 2.02 7.39
C LEU A 315 11.00 1.17 6.23
N ARG A 316 12.32 1.18 6.03
CA ARG A 316 13.00 0.47 4.94
C ARG A 316 14.19 -0.32 5.46
N TYR A 317 14.18 -1.63 5.25
CA TYR A 317 15.03 -2.62 5.91
C TYR A 317 15.33 -3.81 4.96
N VAL A 318 15.97 -4.86 5.46
CA VAL A 318 16.36 -6.05 4.67
C VAL A 318 15.64 -7.29 5.17
N THR A 319 14.96 -8.01 4.28
CA THR A 319 14.35 -9.29 4.62
C THR A 319 15.41 -10.36 4.90
N SER A 320 15.03 -11.45 5.58
CA SER A 320 15.91 -12.61 5.78
C SER A 320 16.33 -13.33 4.48
N ASN A 321 15.64 -13.05 3.37
CA ASN A 321 16.00 -13.50 2.02
C ASN A 321 17.02 -12.57 1.32
N GLY A 322 17.29 -11.39 1.90
CA GLY A 322 18.25 -10.43 1.34
C GLY A 322 17.66 -9.42 0.36
N GLU A 323 16.35 -9.16 0.46
CA GLU A 323 15.64 -8.23 -0.41
C GLU A 323 15.32 -6.95 0.35
N VAL A 324 15.31 -5.81 -0.33
CA VAL A 324 14.95 -4.52 0.28
C VAL A 324 13.44 -4.49 0.49
N ALA A 325 13.01 -4.50 1.75
CA ALA A 325 11.63 -4.23 2.12
C ALA A 325 11.46 -2.73 2.39
N GLU A 326 10.39 -2.14 1.85
CA GLU A 326 9.97 -0.76 2.08
C GLU A 326 8.50 -0.82 2.47
N CYS A 327 8.19 -0.42 3.71
CA CYS A 327 6.86 -0.62 4.29
C CYS A 327 6.36 0.67 4.95
N PHE A 328 5.25 1.18 4.43
CA PHE A 328 4.39 2.08 5.19
C PHE A 328 3.86 1.35 6.44
N LEU A 329 3.89 2.02 7.59
CA LEU A 329 3.39 1.48 8.85
C LEU A 329 2.14 2.20 9.34
N LYS A 330 2.14 3.53 9.33
CA LYS A 330 1.07 4.35 9.90
C LYS A 330 1.17 5.81 9.45
N PHE A 331 0.03 6.49 9.45
CA PHE A 331 0.00 7.95 9.58
C PHE A 331 -0.04 8.34 11.07
N LEU A 332 0.75 9.34 11.47
CA LEU A 332 0.68 9.95 12.80
C LEU A 332 0.08 11.36 12.68
N LEU A 333 -1.02 11.62 13.38
CA LEU A 333 -1.62 12.96 13.43
C LEU A 333 -0.67 13.91 14.17
N ILE A 334 -0.39 15.09 13.61
CA ILE A 334 0.43 16.11 14.26
C ILE A 334 -0.33 17.43 14.41
N GLN A 335 -0.23 18.05 15.58
CA GLN A 335 -0.82 19.37 15.88
C GLN A 335 0.20 20.51 15.83
N ASN A 336 1.48 20.20 15.57
CA ASN A 336 2.58 21.15 15.62
C ASN A 336 3.77 20.64 14.79
N HIS A 337 4.43 21.54 14.07
CA HIS A 337 5.49 21.21 13.12
C HIS A 337 6.91 21.35 13.69
N LYS A 338 7.11 21.63 14.98
CA LYS A 338 8.47 21.78 15.56
C LYS A 338 9.22 20.44 15.54
N GLY A 339 10.46 20.44 15.04
CA GLY A 339 11.28 19.23 14.88
C GLY A 339 11.50 18.40 16.16
N GLU A 340 11.43 19.02 17.33
CA GLU A 340 11.45 18.35 18.64
C GLU A 340 10.18 17.52 18.91
N GLU A 341 9.02 18.06 18.58
CA GLU A 341 7.71 17.44 18.80
C GLU A 341 7.48 16.34 17.75
N LEU A 342 7.89 16.57 16.50
CA LEU A 342 7.93 15.54 15.44
C LEU A 342 8.86 14.38 15.82
N ALA A 343 10.02 14.66 16.45
CA ALA A 343 10.91 13.62 16.95
C ALA A 343 10.27 12.82 18.09
N THR A 344 9.58 13.52 19.00
CA THR A 344 8.88 12.89 20.13
C THR A 344 7.81 11.92 19.66
N GLU A 345 6.97 12.29 18.68
CA GLU A 345 5.96 11.38 18.13
C GLU A 345 6.56 10.16 17.41
N ILE A 346 7.65 10.34 16.66
CA ILE A 346 8.37 9.22 16.03
C ILE A 346 8.96 8.28 17.08
N LEU A 347 9.52 8.80 18.18
CA LEU A 347 10.07 8.00 19.28
C LEU A 347 8.97 7.28 20.07
N ASN A 348 7.84 7.95 20.32
CA ASN A 348 6.64 7.36 20.94
C ASN A 348 6.13 6.19 20.09
N PHE A 349 6.01 6.39 18.78
CA PHE A 349 5.62 5.35 17.83
C PHE A 349 6.59 4.16 17.83
N LEU A 350 7.90 4.39 17.68
CA LEU A 350 8.90 3.32 17.69
C LEU A 350 8.86 2.53 19.01
N SER A 351 8.74 3.23 20.15
CA SER A 351 8.59 2.60 21.47
C SER A 351 7.29 1.82 21.62
N GLN A 352 6.16 2.28 21.05
CA GLN A 352 4.87 1.59 21.09
C GLN A 352 4.94 0.19 20.47
N TYR A 353 5.73 0.04 19.40
CA TYR A 353 5.90 -1.21 18.68
C TYR A 353 7.20 -1.97 19.06
N ASN A 354 7.89 -1.54 20.12
CA ASN A 354 9.17 -2.11 20.59
C ASN A 354 10.31 -2.09 19.54
N ILE A 355 10.26 -1.15 18.59
CA ILE A 355 11.32 -0.96 17.60
C ILE A 355 12.43 -0.11 18.23
N ASP A 356 13.60 -0.71 18.45
CA ASP A 356 14.71 -0.04 19.13
C ASP A 356 15.39 1.00 18.24
N VAL A 357 15.24 2.28 18.61
CA VAL A 357 15.87 3.43 17.92
C VAL A 357 17.39 3.32 17.84
N ARG A 358 18.06 2.54 18.71
CA ARG A 358 19.51 2.27 18.65
C ARG A 358 19.92 1.45 17.43
N ASN A 359 18.99 0.76 16.77
CA ASN A 359 19.24 0.05 15.50
C ASN A 359 18.89 0.87 14.26
N LEU A 360 18.37 2.10 14.40
CA LEU A 360 18.20 3.02 13.28
C LEU A 360 19.57 3.38 12.68
N ARG A 361 19.72 3.31 11.36
CA ARG A 361 20.99 3.63 10.66
C ARG A 361 20.85 4.70 9.57
N GLY A 362 19.64 4.90 9.04
CA GLY A 362 19.36 5.95 8.06
C GLY A 362 18.07 6.70 8.38
N GLN A 363 18.03 7.99 8.07
CA GLN A 363 16.83 8.83 8.20
C GLN A 363 16.70 9.76 6.99
N SER A 364 15.54 9.75 6.34
CA SER A 364 15.23 10.55 5.14
C SER A 364 14.02 11.44 5.40
N TYR A 365 14.17 12.73 5.13
CA TYR A 365 13.08 13.71 5.25
C TYR A 365 13.14 14.70 4.09
N ASP A 366 12.10 15.54 3.98
CA ASP A 366 12.13 16.72 3.13
C ASP A 366 13.22 17.74 3.58
N ASN A 367 13.31 18.87 2.88
CA ASN A 367 14.25 19.94 3.22
C ASN A 367 13.58 21.12 3.96
N ALA A 368 12.40 20.95 4.58
CA ALA A 368 11.83 21.96 5.47
C ALA A 368 12.78 22.19 6.66
N SER A 369 12.82 23.42 7.18
CA SER A 369 13.70 23.80 8.30
C SER A 369 13.46 22.94 9.55
N ASN A 370 12.22 22.51 9.74
CA ASN A 370 11.81 21.75 10.91
C ASN A 370 12.12 20.25 10.80
N MET A 371 12.43 19.76 9.59
CA MET A 371 12.84 18.38 9.34
C MET A 371 14.37 18.28 9.19
N SER A 372 14.90 19.02 8.22
CA SER A 372 16.32 19.01 7.81
C SER A 372 17.26 19.84 8.69
N GLY A 373 16.71 20.74 9.53
CA GLY A 373 17.49 21.73 10.27
C GLY A 373 18.65 21.15 11.07
N CYS A 374 19.86 21.69 10.87
CA CYS A 374 21.09 21.19 11.48
C CYS A 374 21.14 21.33 13.02
N TYR A 375 20.37 22.25 13.60
CA TYR A 375 20.31 22.47 15.05
C TYR A 375 18.99 22.00 15.68
N ASN A 376 17.84 22.41 15.14
CA ASN A 376 16.52 22.18 15.76
C ASN A 376 15.51 21.50 14.81
N GLY A 377 15.99 20.92 13.70
CA GLY A 377 15.16 20.07 12.84
C GLY A 377 15.11 18.63 13.37
N LEU A 378 14.09 17.87 12.98
CA LEU A 378 13.90 16.45 13.31
C LEU A 378 15.21 15.65 13.24
N GLN A 379 15.98 15.81 12.15
CA GLN A 379 17.23 15.06 11.97
C GLN A 379 18.29 15.35 13.05
N ALA A 380 18.30 16.55 13.62
CA ALA A 380 19.20 16.90 14.72
C ALA A 380 18.74 16.26 16.04
N HIS A 381 17.44 16.19 16.29
CA HIS A 381 16.89 15.53 17.48
C HIS A 381 17.10 14.01 17.44
N ILE A 382 16.88 13.37 16.29
CA ILE A 382 17.18 11.94 16.12
C ILE A 382 18.69 11.66 16.22
N LYS A 383 19.57 12.47 15.59
CA LYS A 383 21.04 12.30 15.70
C LYS A 383 21.58 12.47 17.12
N ARG A 384 20.96 13.30 17.97
CA ARG A 384 21.33 13.42 19.40
C ARG A 384 21.07 12.14 20.18
N ILE A 385 20.07 11.36 19.78
CA ILE A 385 19.66 10.10 20.44
C ILE A 385 20.44 8.92 19.86
N ASN A 386 20.61 8.88 18.54
CA ASN A 386 21.41 7.88 17.86
C ASN A 386 22.28 8.54 16.77
N HIS A 387 23.57 8.68 17.07
CA HIS A 387 24.56 9.29 16.18
C HIS A 387 24.85 8.46 14.91
N LEU A 388 24.50 7.17 14.90
CA LEU A 388 24.64 6.28 13.75
C LEU A 388 23.49 6.40 12.75
N ALA A 389 22.43 7.16 13.07
CA ALA A 389 21.32 7.43 12.15
C ALA A 389 21.71 8.55 11.16
N HIS A 390 22.28 8.18 10.01
CA HIS A 390 22.69 9.14 8.99
C HIS A 390 21.50 9.83 8.33
N TYR A 391 21.54 11.17 8.29
CA TYR A 391 20.52 11.95 7.59
C TYR A 391 20.86 12.07 6.12
N VAL A 392 19.91 11.68 5.29
CA VAL A 392 19.96 11.83 3.84
C VAL A 392 18.86 12.80 3.44
N PRO A 393 19.17 13.95 2.82
CA PRO A 393 18.13 14.84 2.31
C PRO A 393 17.44 14.19 1.10
N CYS A 394 16.13 14.41 0.95
CA CYS A 394 15.39 13.96 -0.23
C CYS A 394 16.03 14.46 -1.53
N ALA A 395 16.43 13.57 -2.44
CA ALA A 395 17.18 13.94 -3.65
C ALA A 395 16.36 14.74 -4.67
N ALA A 396 15.08 14.38 -4.87
CA ALA A 396 14.18 15.08 -5.79
C ALA A 396 13.88 16.51 -5.28
N HIS A 397 13.47 16.63 -4.00
CA HIS A 397 13.23 17.93 -3.35
C HIS A 397 14.53 18.76 -3.25
N SER A 398 15.69 18.11 -3.10
CA SER A 398 17.00 18.79 -3.12
C SER A 398 17.27 19.50 -4.44
N LEU A 399 17.10 18.83 -5.59
CA LEU A 399 17.27 19.46 -6.91
C LEU A 399 16.20 20.54 -7.17
N ASN A 400 14.97 20.32 -6.71
CA ASN A 400 13.87 21.30 -6.78
C ASN A 400 14.28 22.62 -6.09
N LEU A 401 14.79 22.55 -4.85
CA LEU A 401 15.22 23.75 -4.11
C LEU A 401 16.47 24.42 -4.68
N VAL A 402 17.44 23.68 -5.21
CA VAL A 402 18.59 24.25 -5.95
C VAL A 402 18.07 25.14 -7.08
N GLY A 403 17.08 24.64 -7.82
CA GLY A 403 16.41 25.37 -8.86
C GLY A 403 15.68 26.62 -8.37
N VAL A 404 14.78 26.48 -7.39
CA VAL A 404 13.98 27.60 -6.85
C VAL A 404 14.88 28.73 -6.36
N ARG A 405 15.95 28.42 -5.60
CA ARG A 405 16.90 29.45 -5.12
C ARG A 405 17.64 30.16 -6.25
N ALA A 406 17.95 29.48 -7.35
CA ALA A 406 18.54 30.10 -8.53
C ALA A 406 17.55 30.93 -9.35
N ALA A 407 16.26 30.55 -9.41
CA ALA A 407 15.22 31.36 -10.02
C ALA A 407 14.95 32.65 -9.21
N GLU A 408 15.14 32.60 -7.89
CA GLU A 408 14.99 33.71 -6.94
C GLU A 408 16.28 34.55 -6.76
N SER A 409 17.42 34.15 -7.34
CA SER A 409 18.74 34.71 -6.97
C SER A 409 18.95 36.17 -7.36
N CYS A 410 18.25 36.65 -8.39
CA CYS A 410 18.43 37.98 -8.96
C CYS A 410 17.15 38.49 -9.65
N VAL A 411 17.03 39.82 -9.77
CA VAL A 411 15.85 40.47 -10.35
C VAL A 411 15.60 40.02 -11.81
N GLY A 412 16.65 39.75 -12.57
CA GLY A 412 16.54 39.25 -13.95
C GLY A 412 15.90 37.86 -14.04
N ALA A 413 16.29 36.92 -13.16
CA ALA A 413 15.71 35.58 -13.12
C ALA A 413 14.24 35.60 -12.66
N ILE A 414 13.94 36.38 -11.62
CA ILE A 414 12.56 36.59 -11.13
C ILE A 414 11.68 37.19 -12.24
N SER A 415 12.18 38.23 -12.93
CA SER A 415 11.45 38.89 -14.03
C SER A 415 11.20 37.93 -15.20
N PHE A 416 12.18 37.10 -15.56
CA PHE A 416 12.05 36.10 -16.61
C PHE A 416 10.96 35.06 -16.29
N PHE A 417 10.99 34.44 -15.10
CA PHE A 417 9.95 33.45 -14.74
C PHE A 417 8.56 34.09 -14.56
N GLY A 418 8.49 35.33 -14.06
CA GLY A 418 7.25 36.12 -14.03
C GLY A 418 6.68 36.36 -15.43
N PHE A 419 7.55 36.67 -16.42
CA PHE A 419 7.19 36.80 -17.83
C PHE A 419 6.71 35.47 -18.45
N VAL A 420 7.38 34.35 -18.17
CA VAL A 420 6.92 33.01 -18.62
C VAL A 420 5.52 32.70 -18.08
N GLN A 421 5.27 32.98 -16.79
CA GLN A 421 3.95 32.75 -16.19
C GLN A 421 2.88 33.74 -16.70
N ALA A 422 3.24 34.99 -16.99
CA ALA A 422 2.34 35.97 -17.61
C ALA A 422 1.94 35.55 -19.03
N LEU A 423 2.90 35.04 -19.82
CA LEU A 423 2.66 34.50 -21.16
C LEU A 423 1.72 33.28 -21.11
N TYR A 424 1.92 32.37 -20.15
CA TYR A 424 1.00 31.25 -19.92
C TYR A 424 -0.41 31.73 -19.54
N ASN A 425 -0.52 32.61 -18.54
CA ASN A 425 -1.80 33.15 -18.06
C ASN A 425 -2.59 33.84 -19.20
N PHE A 426 -1.90 34.58 -20.06
CA PHE A 426 -2.51 35.25 -21.20
C PHE A 426 -3.16 34.26 -22.17
N PHE A 427 -2.43 33.22 -22.60
CA PHE A 427 -2.99 32.23 -23.52
C PHE A 427 -4.02 31.31 -22.84
N SER A 428 -3.80 30.87 -21.60
CA SER A 428 -4.71 29.93 -20.91
C SER A 428 -6.04 30.56 -20.49
N ALA A 429 -6.07 31.87 -20.23
CA ALA A 429 -7.30 32.60 -19.87
C ALA A 429 -8.29 32.82 -21.04
N SER A 430 -8.06 32.25 -22.23
CA SER A 430 -9.07 32.19 -23.29
C SER A 430 -8.80 31.03 -24.25
N THR A 431 -9.78 30.15 -24.43
CA THR A 431 -9.72 29.03 -25.40
C THR A 431 -9.47 29.50 -26.84
N HIS A 432 -9.90 30.71 -27.18
CA HIS A 432 -9.63 31.33 -28.47
C HIS A 432 -8.17 31.79 -28.61
N ARG A 433 -7.59 32.43 -27.57
CA ARG A 433 -6.16 32.79 -27.54
C ARG A 433 -5.27 31.54 -27.56
N TRP A 434 -5.68 30.48 -26.86
CA TRP A 434 -5.01 29.16 -26.88
C TRP A 434 -5.04 28.51 -28.27
N ALA A 435 -6.16 28.58 -28.99
CA ALA A 435 -6.26 28.07 -30.36
C ALA A 435 -5.36 28.86 -31.35
N ILE A 436 -5.25 30.18 -31.20
CA ILE A 436 -4.30 30.99 -31.99
C ILE A 436 -2.86 30.59 -31.70
N MET A 437 -2.50 30.38 -30.42
CA MET A 437 -1.17 29.91 -30.01
C MET A 437 -0.80 28.58 -30.69
N LEU A 438 -1.69 27.57 -30.62
CA LEU A 438 -1.47 26.26 -31.24
C LEU A 438 -1.27 26.38 -32.76
N LYS A 439 -2.14 27.13 -33.45
CA LYS A 439 -2.06 27.38 -34.91
C LYS A 439 -0.72 27.99 -35.36
N HIS A 440 -0.01 28.72 -34.48
CA HIS A 440 1.31 29.28 -34.79
C HIS A 440 2.47 28.37 -34.35
N LEU A 441 2.28 27.49 -33.37
CA LEU A 441 3.23 26.44 -33.00
C LEU A 441 3.28 25.31 -34.05
N GLU A 442 2.17 25.08 -34.74
CA GLU A 442 2.05 24.19 -35.90
C GLU A 442 2.92 24.70 -37.08
N LYS A 443 4.14 24.15 -37.20
CA LYS A 443 4.85 24.11 -38.49
C LYS A 443 4.00 23.29 -39.47
N GLY A 444 4.02 23.64 -40.75
CA GLY A 444 3.12 23.12 -41.80
C GLY A 444 3.34 21.66 -42.23
N ASP A 445 3.42 20.74 -41.26
CA ASP A 445 3.34 19.29 -41.42
C ASP A 445 2.41 18.77 -40.30
N GLU A 446 1.12 18.59 -40.63
CA GLU A 446 -0.03 18.38 -39.71
C GLU A 446 0.07 17.10 -38.84
N ARG A 447 1.19 16.37 -38.93
CA ARG A 447 1.45 15.05 -38.36
C ARG A 447 2.22 15.09 -37.04
N LYS A 448 2.80 16.24 -36.67
CA LYS A 448 3.56 16.41 -35.42
C LYS A 448 3.09 17.61 -34.61
N GLN A 449 1.99 17.41 -33.88
CA GLN A 449 1.62 18.26 -32.76
C GLN A 449 2.52 17.91 -31.57
N ASP A 450 3.73 18.48 -31.57
CA ASP A 450 4.80 18.20 -30.61
C ASP A 450 4.46 18.81 -29.24
N SER A 451 4.07 17.98 -28.26
CA SER A 451 3.66 18.42 -26.92
C SER A 451 4.76 19.11 -26.14
N SER A 452 6.04 18.98 -26.55
CA SER A 452 7.17 19.71 -25.97
C SER A 452 7.23 21.19 -26.36
N LEU A 453 6.40 21.64 -27.31
CA LEU A 453 6.31 23.04 -27.75
C LEU A 453 5.15 23.81 -27.10
N VAL A 454 4.24 23.14 -26.41
CA VAL A 454 3.08 23.78 -25.75
C VAL A 454 3.50 24.39 -24.42
N LEU A 455 3.23 25.68 -24.23
CA LEU A 455 3.61 26.41 -23.03
C LEU A 455 2.86 25.87 -21.80
N LYS A 456 3.60 25.36 -20.81
CA LYS A 456 3.05 24.84 -19.54
C LYS A 456 3.08 25.91 -18.44
N ARG A 457 2.23 25.74 -17.42
CA ARG A 457 2.21 26.59 -16.22
C ARG A 457 3.52 26.46 -15.46
N VAL A 458 4.12 27.57 -15.02
CA VAL A 458 5.20 27.54 -14.03
C VAL A 458 4.59 27.11 -12.70
N SER A 459 5.10 26.01 -12.15
CA SER A 459 4.79 25.57 -10.79
C SER A 459 5.80 26.17 -9.81
N ASP A 460 5.32 26.51 -8.62
CA ASP A 460 6.15 26.94 -7.50
C ASP A 460 6.72 25.75 -6.70
N THR A 461 6.09 24.58 -6.82
CA THR A 461 6.51 23.36 -6.12
C THR A 461 7.19 22.33 -7.02
N ARG A 462 6.95 22.31 -8.34
CA ARG A 462 7.46 21.29 -9.28
C ARG A 462 8.41 21.84 -10.35
N TRP A 463 9.72 21.61 -10.20
CA TRP A 463 10.77 22.05 -11.15
C TRP A 463 10.59 21.52 -12.59
N CYS A 464 10.05 20.31 -12.77
CA CYS A 464 9.79 19.74 -14.11
C CYS A 464 8.88 20.63 -14.97
N ALA A 465 7.90 21.30 -14.36
CA ALA A 465 7.01 22.24 -15.05
C ALA A 465 7.77 23.48 -15.57
N ARG A 466 8.81 23.94 -14.84
CA ARG A 466 9.70 25.03 -15.28
C ARG A 466 10.62 24.59 -16.42
N ALA A 467 11.11 23.34 -16.38
CA ALA A 467 11.87 22.75 -17.49
C ALA A 467 11.03 22.69 -18.77
N ASP A 468 9.80 22.18 -18.69
CA ASP A 468 8.89 22.12 -19.83
C ASP A 468 8.51 23.52 -20.36
N ALA A 469 8.13 24.46 -19.49
CA ALA A 469 7.71 25.80 -19.90
C ALA A 469 8.82 26.58 -20.62
N THR A 470 10.07 26.46 -20.14
CA THR A 470 11.23 27.13 -20.77
C THR A 470 11.68 26.43 -22.05
N LYS A 471 11.64 25.09 -22.11
CA LYS A 471 11.90 24.31 -23.32
C LYS A 471 10.89 24.60 -24.42
N ALA A 472 9.60 24.69 -24.07
CA ALA A 472 8.54 25.14 -24.95
C ALA A 472 8.80 26.57 -25.47
N LEU A 473 9.08 27.53 -24.58
CA LEU A 473 9.39 28.91 -24.96
C LEU A 473 10.62 29.02 -25.88
N ALA A 474 11.73 28.35 -25.56
CA ALA A 474 12.97 28.42 -26.34
C ALA A 474 12.82 27.81 -27.74
N ASN A 475 12.07 26.72 -27.87
CA ASN A 475 11.83 26.05 -29.15
C ASN A 475 10.73 26.73 -29.98
N GLY A 476 9.68 27.25 -29.32
CA GLY A 476 8.52 27.92 -29.92
C GLY A 476 8.63 29.45 -30.03
N TYR A 477 9.77 30.05 -29.68
CA TYR A 477 9.92 31.51 -29.49
C TYR A 477 9.30 32.36 -30.62
N ASN A 478 9.71 32.11 -31.87
CA ASN A 478 9.24 32.84 -33.06
C ASN A 478 7.78 32.52 -33.42
N SER A 479 7.21 31.44 -32.88
CA SER A 479 5.78 31.10 -32.99
C SER A 479 4.95 31.85 -31.96
N PHE A 480 5.44 32.02 -30.72
CA PHE A 480 4.82 32.90 -29.73
C PHE A 480 4.83 34.36 -30.17
N GLN A 481 5.92 34.84 -30.79
CA GLN A 481 5.95 36.17 -31.44
C GLN A 481 4.79 36.33 -32.45
N LYS A 482 4.60 35.37 -33.36
CA LYS A 482 3.54 35.42 -34.39
C LYS A 482 2.14 35.33 -33.79
N ALA A 483 1.93 34.51 -32.77
CA ALA A 483 0.64 34.44 -32.06
C ALA A 483 0.30 35.76 -31.37
N LEU A 484 1.26 36.38 -30.67
CA LEU A 484 1.06 37.68 -30.03
C LEU A 484 0.87 38.81 -31.05
N GLN A 485 1.61 38.80 -32.18
CA GLN A 485 1.40 39.73 -33.30
C GLN A 485 -0.02 39.60 -33.89
N SER A 486 -0.50 38.37 -34.09
CA SER A 486 -1.87 38.13 -34.59
C SER A 486 -2.93 38.69 -33.64
N ILE A 487 -2.79 38.49 -32.33
CA ILE A 487 -3.75 38.98 -31.33
C ILE A 487 -3.62 40.51 -31.12
N ALA A 488 -2.41 41.07 -31.24
CA ALA A 488 -2.16 42.51 -31.14
C ALA A 488 -2.68 43.33 -32.35
N GLY A 489 -2.88 42.67 -33.50
CA GLY A 489 -3.42 43.25 -34.73
C GLY A 489 -4.90 42.97 -34.98
N ASP A 490 -5.56 42.17 -34.13
CA ASP A 490 -6.96 41.78 -34.30
C ASP A 490 -7.90 42.75 -33.53
N GLU A 491 -8.56 43.64 -34.28
CA GLU A 491 -9.52 44.62 -33.75
C GLU A 491 -10.80 44.00 -33.17
N THR A 492 -11.03 42.69 -33.32
CA THR A 492 -12.18 41.99 -32.71
C THR A 492 -11.91 41.53 -31.27
N GLN A 493 -10.66 41.57 -30.81
CA GLN A 493 -10.27 41.24 -29.44
C GLN A 493 -10.60 42.40 -28.49
N THR A 494 -10.67 42.13 -27.18
CA THR A 494 -10.89 43.21 -26.19
C THR A 494 -9.68 44.15 -26.13
N SER A 495 -9.90 45.45 -25.91
CA SER A 495 -8.83 46.45 -25.82
C SER A 495 -7.76 46.10 -24.77
N GLN A 496 -8.16 45.40 -23.69
CA GLN A 496 -7.26 44.85 -22.69
C GLN A 496 -6.39 43.72 -23.28
N ALA A 497 -6.98 42.73 -23.95
CA ALA A 497 -6.22 41.64 -24.57
C ALA A 497 -5.26 42.12 -25.67
N ILE A 498 -5.65 43.15 -26.44
CA ILE A 498 -4.79 43.81 -27.42
C ILE A 498 -3.60 44.53 -26.75
N HIS A 499 -3.84 45.19 -25.60
CA HIS A 499 -2.79 45.87 -24.85
C HIS A 499 -1.82 44.86 -24.19
N GLU A 500 -2.35 43.86 -23.50
CA GLU A 500 -1.59 42.74 -22.91
C GLU A 500 -0.72 42.03 -23.97
N ALA A 501 -1.28 41.75 -25.16
CA ALA A 501 -0.54 41.16 -26.27
C ALA A 501 0.65 42.03 -26.73
N LYS A 502 0.46 43.36 -26.78
CA LYS A 502 1.51 44.32 -27.16
C LYS A 502 2.60 44.43 -26.10
N CYS A 503 2.24 44.38 -24.82
CA CYS A 503 3.21 44.32 -23.72
C CYS A 503 4.03 43.03 -23.76
N LEU A 504 3.38 41.87 -23.83
CA LEU A 504 4.05 40.56 -23.92
C LEU A 504 4.91 40.43 -25.19
N LEU A 505 4.47 40.97 -26.32
CA LEU A 505 5.26 40.99 -27.55
C LEU A 505 6.52 41.86 -27.43
N ASN A 506 6.42 43.00 -26.73
CA ASN A 506 7.56 43.86 -26.44
C ASN A 506 8.55 43.18 -25.47
N ASP A 507 8.05 42.45 -24.47
CA ASP A 507 8.90 41.67 -23.56
C ASP A 507 9.56 40.47 -24.26
N LEU A 508 8.83 39.76 -25.13
CA LEU A 508 9.38 38.67 -25.96
C LEU A 508 10.29 39.19 -27.08
N GLY A 509 10.27 40.50 -27.36
CA GLY A 509 11.21 41.23 -28.21
C GLY A 509 12.48 41.73 -27.50
N LYS A 510 12.65 41.51 -26.19
CA LYS A 510 13.90 41.83 -25.48
C LYS A 510 14.91 40.70 -25.62
N ASN A 511 16.16 41.02 -25.99
CA ASN A 511 17.20 40.00 -26.12
C ASN A 511 17.52 39.34 -24.77
N GLU A 512 17.36 40.07 -23.65
CA GLU A 512 17.41 39.51 -22.29
C GLU A 512 16.52 38.28 -22.11
N ASN A 513 15.28 38.32 -22.60
CA ASN A 513 14.34 37.21 -22.48
C ASN A 513 14.63 36.08 -23.48
N ALA A 514 15.23 36.37 -24.64
CA ALA A 514 15.68 35.37 -25.60
C ALA A 514 16.89 34.58 -25.06
N VAL A 515 17.92 35.28 -24.54
CA VAL A 515 19.08 34.68 -23.88
C VAL A 515 18.65 33.83 -22.69
N MET A 516 17.81 34.38 -21.81
CA MET A 516 17.31 33.66 -20.63
C MET A 516 16.45 32.44 -21.00
N ALA A 517 15.67 32.48 -22.09
CA ALA A 517 14.92 31.32 -22.56
C ALA A 517 15.85 30.17 -23.02
N VAL A 518 16.86 30.45 -23.84
CA VAL A 518 17.81 29.41 -24.30
C VAL A 518 18.66 28.89 -23.15
N PHE A 519 19.14 29.79 -22.29
CA PHE A 519 19.93 29.45 -21.10
C PHE A 519 19.16 28.53 -20.17
N TRP A 520 17.99 28.95 -19.69
CA TRP A 520 17.20 28.12 -18.77
C TRP A 520 16.75 26.82 -19.42
N ALA A 521 16.33 26.80 -20.69
CA ALA A 521 15.96 25.54 -21.36
C ALA A 521 17.10 24.50 -21.33
N ALA A 522 18.34 24.90 -21.61
CA ALA A 522 19.51 24.02 -21.58
C ALA A 522 19.88 23.54 -20.15
N ILE A 523 19.83 24.45 -19.17
CA ILE A 523 20.11 24.13 -17.76
C ILE A 523 19.06 23.16 -17.19
N LEU A 524 17.78 23.44 -17.46
CA LEU A 524 16.65 22.74 -16.85
C LEU A 524 16.44 21.35 -17.42
N ASP A 525 16.65 21.15 -18.72
CA ASP A 525 16.62 19.83 -19.36
C ASP A 525 17.65 18.88 -18.71
N ARG A 526 18.86 19.39 -18.42
CA ARG A 526 19.93 18.64 -17.74
C ARG A 526 19.58 18.32 -16.28
N ILE A 527 19.07 19.28 -15.51
CA ILE A 527 18.62 19.04 -14.12
C ILE A 527 17.47 18.02 -14.08
N ASN A 528 16.52 18.12 -15.01
CA ASN A 528 15.37 17.21 -15.10
C ASN A 528 15.82 15.77 -15.41
N GLY A 529 16.71 15.57 -16.39
CA GLY A 529 17.26 14.25 -16.72
C GLY A 529 18.03 13.58 -15.58
N VAL A 530 18.70 14.37 -14.73
CA VAL A 530 19.32 13.88 -13.49
C VAL A 530 18.27 13.54 -12.44
N SER A 531 17.27 14.40 -12.22
CA SER A 531 16.18 14.14 -11.26
C SER A 531 15.41 12.84 -11.58
N ILE A 532 15.01 12.65 -12.84
CA ILE A 532 14.36 11.41 -13.33
C ILE A 532 15.26 10.18 -13.13
N SER A 533 16.59 10.35 -13.23
CA SER A 533 17.53 9.25 -13.01
C SER A 533 17.70 8.89 -11.54
N LEU A 534 17.72 9.88 -10.63
CA LEU A 534 17.79 9.66 -9.18
C LEU A 534 16.54 8.96 -8.61
N GLN A 535 15.39 9.07 -9.29
CA GLN A 535 14.13 8.42 -8.92
C GLN A 535 14.00 6.96 -9.40
N LYS A 536 15.04 6.37 -10.01
CA LYS A 536 15.01 4.98 -10.47
C LYS A 536 15.20 4.01 -9.29
N LYS A 537 14.29 3.04 -9.15
CA LYS A 537 14.33 2.03 -8.06
C LYS A 537 15.65 1.24 -7.97
N THR A 538 16.40 1.14 -9.07
CA THR A 538 17.66 0.38 -9.21
C THR A 538 18.89 1.28 -9.34
N ILE A 539 18.86 2.53 -8.84
CA ILE A 539 20.05 3.39 -8.87
C ILE A 539 21.00 3.07 -7.70
N GLU A 540 22.27 2.87 -8.00
CA GLU A 540 23.32 2.70 -6.98
C GLU A 540 23.71 4.04 -6.36
N LEU A 541 24.04 4.06 -5.06
CA LEU A 541 24.54 5.24 -4.32
C LEU A 541 25.65 5.98 -5.08
N ARG A 542 26.63 5.24 -5.59
CA ARG A 542 27.75 5.82 -6.35
C ARG A 542 27.27 6.48 -7.64
N THR A 543 26.41 5.80 -8.40
CA THR A 543 25.84 6.34 -9.64
C THR A 543 25.02 7.62 -9.37
N ALA A 544 24.28 7.69 -8.26
CA ALA A 544 23.59 8.91 -7.84
C ALA A 544 24.57 10.07 -7.55
N VAL A 545 25.66 9.79 -6.83
CA VAL A 545 26.71 10.79 -6.52
C VAL A 545 27.46 11.23 -7.77
N ASP A 546 27.80 10.32 -8.67
CA ASP A 546 28.56 10.63 -9.88
C ASP A 546 27.68 11.38 -10.93
N LEU A 547 26.36 11.14 -10.96
CA LEU A 547 25.40 11.99 -11.68
C LEU A 547 25.33 13.42 -11.12
N LEU A 548 25.29 13.59 -9.80
CA LEU A 548 25.26 14.91 -9.16
C LEU A 548 26.58 15.69 -9.35
N LYS A 549 27.73 15.00 -9.34
CA LYS A 549 29.03 15.58 -9.75
C LYS A 549 28.98 16.03 -11.21
N SER A 550 28.56 15.14 -12.12
CA SER A 550 28.47 15.44 -13.56
C SER A 550 27.54 16.64 -13.86
N LEU A 551 26.48 16.82 -13.07
CA LEU A 551 25.63 18.01 -13.11
C LEU A 551 26.35 19.27 -12.65
N LEU A 552 27.11 19.21 -11.55
CA LEU A 552 27.91 20.33 -11.04
C LEU A 552 29.02 20.74 -12.03
N ASP A 553 29.75 19.78 -12.59
CA ASP A 553 30.80 20.02 -13.59
C ASP A 553 30.23 20.64 -14.88
N PHE A 554 29.04 20.18 -15.30
CA PHE A 554 28.26 20.81 -16.36
C PHE A 554 27.92 22.27 -16.03
N LEU A 555 27.37 22.56 -14.84
CA LEU A 555 27.00 23.92 -14.43
C LEU A 555 28.22 24.86 -14.37
N ILE A 556 29.34 24.39 -13.82
CA ILE A 556 30.61 25.15 -13.78
C ILE A 556 31.09 25.46 -15.20
N SER A 557 31.10 24.47 -16.10
CA SER A 557 31.51 24.71 -17.49
C SER A 557 30.59 25.65 -18.28
N GLN A 558 29.36 25.90 -17.83
CA GLN A 558 28.50 26.89 -18.51
C GLN A 558 28.97 28.33 -18.29
N ARG A 559 29.72 28.68 -17.22
CA ARG A 559 30.06 30.07 -16.87
C ARG A 559 30.77 30.84 -17.99
N GLU A 560 31.56 30.16 -18.82
CA GLU A 560 32.28 30.74 -19.95
C GLU A 560 31.43 30.83 -21.24
N LEU A 561 30.31 30.10 -21.33
CA LEU A 561 29.51 29.89 -22.55
C LEU A 561 28.42 30.95 -22.78
N PHE A 562 28.49 32.11 -22.12
CA PHE A 562 27.51 33.19 -22.31
C PHE A 562 27.34 33.58 -23.79
N ASP A 563 28.45 33.72 -24.52
CA ASP A 563 28.47 34.20 -25.90
C ASP A 563 27.82 33.18 -26.87
N ASP A 564 27.88 31.91 -26.49
CA ASP A 564 27.22 30.77 -27.13
C ASP A 564 25.69 30.84 -26.94
N TYR A 565 25.22 31.26 -25.77
CA TYR A 565 23.79 31.49 -25.47
C TYR A 565 23.26 32.75 -26.16
N GLU A 566 24.04 33.84 -26.20
CA GLU A 566 23.73 35.05 -26.96
C GLU A 566 23.58 34.76 -28.45
N THR A 567 24.52 33.99 -29.04
CA THR A 567 24.44 33.60 -30.45
C THR A 567 23.14 32.84 -30.76
N LYS A 568 22.77 31.87 -29.92
CA LYS A 568 21.52 31.07 -30.03
C LYS A 568 20.25 31.87 -29.71
N ALA A 569 20.36 33.03 -29.08
CA ALA A 569 19.26 33.96 -28.83
C ALA A 569 19.05 34.92 -30.00
N ASN A 570 20.13 35.40 -30.61
CA ASN A 570 20.09 36.24 -31.81
C ASN A 570 19.43 35.50 -33.00
N GLU A 571 19.58 34.17 -33.10
CA GLU A 571 18.82 33.32 -34.05
C GLU A 571 17.27 33.38 -33.86
N LYS A 572 16.78 33.96 -32.76
CA LYS A 572 15.36 34.06 -32.40
C LYS A 572 14.82 35.49 -32.41
N THR A 573 15.68 36.51 -32.29
CA THR A 573 15.27 37.92 -32.32
C THR A 573 16.44 38.83 -32.72
N ASP A 574 16.23 39.70 -33.72
CA ASP A 574 17.22 40.67 -34.23
C ASP A 574 17.31 41.95 -33.37
N THR A 575 17.07 41.85 -32.06
CA THR A 575 16.84 43.01 -31.19
C THR A 575 17.98 43.32 -30.22
N GLN A 576 18.11 44.62 -29.89
CA GLN A 576 19.05 45.14 -28.90
C GLN A 576 18.58 44.88 -27.47
N TYR A 577 19.51 44.98 -26.52
CA TYR A 577 19.20 44.89 -25.10
C TYR A 577 18.45 46.15 -24.62
N SER A 578 17.53 45.98 -23.68
CA SER A 578 16.55 47.03 -23.34
C SER A 578 17.13 48.26 -22.63
N ASP A 579 18.37 48.19 -22.13
CA ASP A 579 19.04 49.26 -21.39
C ASP A 579 20.23 49.91 -22.11
N GLU A 580 20.66 49.41 -23.28
CA GLU A 580 21.72 50.04 -24.09
C GLU A 580 21.38 51.51 -24.39
N ASN A 581 20.12 51.75 -24.73
CA ASN A 581 19.55 53.05 -25.05
C ASN A 581 18.99 53.82 -23.82
N GLN A 582 19.14 53.32 -22.59
CA GLN A 582 18.64 54.03 -21.40
C GLN A 582 19.53 55.21 -20.97
N ARG A 583 18.89 56.28 -20.50
CA ARG A 583 19.55 57.49 -20.01
C ARG A 583 20.04 57.31 -18.57
N VAL A 584 21.34 57.09 -18.39
CA VAL A 584 21.99 56.97 -17.06
C VAL A 584 21.68 58.20 -16.19
N ARG A 585 21.02 57.95 -15.07
CA ARG A 585 20.66 58.96 -14.06
C ARG A 585 21.80 59.11 -13.05
N LYS A 586 22.72 60.05 -13.29
CA LYS A 586 23.84 60.33 -12.37
C LYS A 586 23.33 60.58 -10.95
N ARG A 587 23.79 59.77 -9.98
CA ARG A 587 23.59 59.98 -8.54
C ARG A 587 24.28 61.28 -8.11
N LYS A 588 23.71 62.01 -7.15
CA LYS A 588 24.45 63.06 -6.44
C LYS A 588 25.48 62.37 -5.53
N ARG A 589 26.77 62.56 -5.81
CA ARG A 589 27.84 62.16 -4.89
C ARG A 589 27.79 63.03 -3.63
N HIS A 590 28.03 62.41 -2.48
CA HIS A 590 28.27 63.06 -1.20
C HIS A 590 29.79 63.20 -0.97
N HIS A 591 30.18 64.00 0.03
CA HIS A 591 31.60 64.33 0.26
C HIS A 591 32.45 63.12 0.68
N ASP A 592 31.80 62.06 1.16
CA ASP A 592 32.44 60.83 1.64
C ASP A 592 32.47 59.70 0.59
N ASP A 593 31.86 59.91 -0.59
CA ASP A 593 31.92 58.95 -1.70
C ASP A 593 33.34 58.94 -2.30
N GLY A 594 34.07 57.83 -2.13
CA GLY A 594 35.47 57.70 -2.55
C GLY A 594 35.72 57.91 -4.05
N ALA A 595 36.98 58.24 -4.40
CA ALA A 595 37.39 58.69 -5.73
C ALA A 595 37.30 57.66 -6.88
N ALA A 596 36.73 56.47 -6.66
CA ALA A 596 36.49 55.50 -7.71
C ALA A 596 35.44 55.99 -8.73
N GLU A 597 35.54 55.54 -9.97
CA GLU A 597 34.46 55.69 -10.94
C GLU A 597 33.42 54.57 -10.75
N GLU A 598 32.14 54.93 -10.87
CA GLU A 598 31.01 54.01 -10.67
C GLU A 598 30.84 53.19 -11.96
N VAL A 599 31.28 51.92 -11.94
CA VAL A 599 31.23 51.03 -13.11
C VAL A 599 29.78 50.66 -13.40
N VAL A 600 29.22 51.21 -14.49
CA VAL A 600 27.85 50.94 -14.93
C VAL A 600 27.88 50.03 -16.15
N PHE A 601 27.74 48.73 -15.92
CA PHE A 601 27.52 47.74 -16.98
C PHE A 601 26.23 48.04 -17.75
N ARG A 602 26.18 47.66 -19.04
CA ARG A 602 24.98 47.75 -19.89
C ARG A 602 24.83 46.53 -20.78
N GLY A 603 23.62 46.30 -21.29
CA GLY A 603 23.29 45.32 -22.31
C GLY A 603 23.87 43.94 -21.99
N LYS A 604 24.65 43.42 -22.94
CA LYS A 604 25.40 42.16 -22.82
C LYS A 604 26.11 42.00 -21.47
N GLU A 605 26.96 42.96 -21.09
CA GLU A 605 27.79 42.86 -19.88
C GLU A 605 26.93 42.83 -18.62
N LYS A 606 25.86 43.63 -18.62
CA LYS A 606 24.94 43.70 -17.48
C LYS A 606 24.12 42.43 -17.33
N LEU A 607 23.59 41.86 -18.41
CA LEU A 607 22.90 40.56 -18.32
C LEU A 607 23.86 39.47 -17.85
N LYS A 608 25.12 39.49 -18.30
CA LYS A 608 26.17 38.56 -17.87
C LYS A 608 26.48 38.69 -16.37
N VAL A 609 26.66 39.91 -15.87
CA VAL A 609 27.09 40.18 -14.48
C VAL A 609 25.92 40.21 -13.47
N ASP A 610 24.80 40.88 -13.77
CA ASP A 610 23.70 41.07 -12.82
C ASP A 610 22.73 39.88 -12.77
N THR A 611 22.75 38.99 -13.77
CA THR A 611 21.76 37.90 -13.92
C THR A 611 22.38 36.54 -14.17
N TYR A 612 23.12 36.36 -15.25
CA TYR A 612 23.61 35.03 -15.69
C TYR A 612 24.60 34.39 -14.72
N LEU A 613 25.67 35.11 -14.35
CA LEU A 613 26.66 34.62 -13.40
C LEU A 613 26.05 34.39 -12.01
N PRO A 614 25.23 35.30 -11.42
CA PRO A 614 24.53 35.05 -10.16
C PRO A 614 23.64 33.80 -10.17
N VAL A 615 22.94 33.50 -11.28
CA VAL A 615 22.14 32.27 -11.40
C VAL A 615 23.04 31.03 -11.40
N LEU A 616 24.11 31.01 -12.20
CA LEU A 616 25.04 29.88 -12.24
C LEU A 616 25.75 29.67 -10.89
N ASP A 617 26.14 30.75 -10.22
CA ASP A 617 26.83 30.71 -8.95
C ASP A 617 25.91 30.22 -7.83
N MET A 618 24.62 30.62 -7.86
CA MET A 618 23.60 30.07 -6.96
C MET A 618 23.34 28.58 -7.23
N LEU A 619 23.19 28.17 -8.49
CA LEU A 619 23.03 26.75 -8.87
C LEU A 619 24.22 25.92 -8.38
N CYS A 620 25.45 26.36 -8.64
CA CYS A 620 26.67 25.67 -8.21
C CYS A 620 26.79 25.61 -6.68
N THR A 621 26.48 26.69 -5.97
CA THR A 621 26.58 26.77 -4.50
C THR A 621 25.52 25.89 -3.82
N GLU A 622 24.26 26.01 -4.20
CA GLU A 622 23.16 25.24 -3.62
C GLU A 622 23.27 23.74 -3.96
N LEU A 623 23.77 23.39 -5.17
CA LEU A 623 24.04 21.99 -5.53
C LEU A 623 25.23 21.44 -4.74
N SER A 624 26.34 22.18 -4.65
CA SER A 624 27.53 21.75 -3.90
C SER A 624 27.21 21.51 -2.42
N ARG A 625 26.43 22.39 -1.78
CA ARG A 625 26.03 22.22 -0.37
C ARG A 625 25.23 20.93 -0.14
N ARG A 626 24.37 20.52 -1.09
CA ARG A 626 23.56 19.30 -0.96
C ARG A 626 24.31 18.05 -1.40
N LEU A 627 25.25 18.17 -2.34
CA LEU A 627 26.13 17.08 -2.76
C LEU A 627 27.01 16.57 -1.60
N GLU A 628 27.36 17.42 -0.63
CA GLU A 628 28.22 17.02 0.49
C GLU A 628 27.63 15.90 1.35
N ALA A 629 26.32 15.91 1.64
CA ALA A 629 25.67 14.81 2.37
C ALA A 629 25.81 13.46 1.65
N TYR A 630 25.64 13.44 0.32
CA TYR A 630 25.85 12.21 -0.45
C TYR A 630 27.34 11.85 -0.61
N ARG A 631 28.25 12.83 -0.58
CA ARG A 631 29.71 12.58 -0.52
C ARG A 631 30.10 11.90 0.79
N GLU A 632 29.60 12.35 1.93
CA GLU A 632 29.84 11.71 3.24
C GLU A 632 29.40 10.24 3.23
N ILE A 633 28.18 9.96 2.76
CA ILE A 633 27.65 8.60 2.64
C ILE A 633 28.48 7.76 1.64
N ASN A 634 28.85 8.32 0.48
CA ASN A 634 29.71 7.62 -0.49
C ASN A 634 31.15 7.43 0.00
N ASN A 635 31.66 8.27 0.90
CA ASN A 635 32.98 8.07 1.52
C ASN A 635 32.96 6.92 2.56
N LEU A 636 31.81 6.65 3.18
CA LEU A 636 31.62 5.52 4.09
C LEU A 636 31.26 4.22 3.36
N PHE A 637 30.37 4.27 2.34
CA PHE A 637 29.78 3.08 1.71
C PHE A 637 30.20 2.86 0.24
N GLY A 638 30.78 3.85 -0.44
CA GLY A 638 31.04 3.77 -1.88
C GLY A 638 32.01 2.64 -2.28
N PHE A 639 32.95 2.28 -1.40
CA PHE A 639 33.93 1.21 -1.62
C PHE A 639 33.31 -0.17 -1.88
N LEU A 640 32.06 -0.37 -1.45
CA LEU A 640 31.32 -1.62 -1.62
C LEU A 640 30.87 -1.82 -3.07
N THR A 641 30.73 -0.74 -3.85
CA THR A 641 30.36 -0.79 -5.28
C THR A 641 31.54 -1.16 -6.18
N ASP A 642 32.78 -0.92 -5.76
CA ASP A 642 33.97 -1.05 -6.61
C ASP A 642 35.12 -1.86 -6.01
N PHE A 643 34.92 -2.54 -4.88
CA PHE A 643 35.94 -3.34 -4.17
C PHE A 643 36.71 -4.32 -5.06
N SER A 644 36.10 -4.89 -6.10
CA SER A 644 36.77 -5.76 -7.09
C SER A 644 37.89 -5.03 -7.84
N THR A 645 37.70 -3.75 -8.14
CA THR A 645 38.65 -2.89 -8.88
C THR A 645 39.72 -2.24 -7.99
N LYS A 646 39.46 -2.15 -6.68
CA LYS A 646 40.35 -1.48 -5.71
C LYS A 646 41.55 -2.32 -5.32
N SER A 647 42.66 -1.67 -4.96
CA SER A 647 43.79 -2.34 -4.32
C SER A 647 43.44 -2.80 -2.90
N ASP A 648 44.07 -3.88 -2.44
CA ASP A 648 43.83 -4.45 -1.11
C ASP A 648 44.13 -3.46 0.02
N ALA A 649 45.06 -2.52 -0.21
CA ALA A 649 45.36 -1.44 0.72
C ALA A 649 44.21 -0.42 0.83
N GLU A 650 43.58 -0.04 -0.28
CA GLU A 650 42.38 0.83 -0.27
C GLU A 650 41.18 0.13 0.38
N ILE A 651 40.96 -1.16 0.09
CA ILE A 651 39.86 -1.94 0.68
C ILE A 651 40.06 -2.00 2.19
N ARG A 652 41.26 -2.32 2.66
CA ARG A 652 41.59 -2.32 4.10
C ARG A 652 41.40 -0.93 4.72
N GLN A 653 41.84 0.14 4.06
CA GLN A 653 41.64 1.50 4.58
C GLN A 653 40.15 1.88 4.67
N ALA A 654 39.34 1.51 3.68
CA ALA A 654 37.90 1.77 3.67
C ALA A 654 37.16 0.93 4.74
N CYS A 655 37.46 -0.37 4.84
CA CYS A 655 36.90 -1.26 5.86
C CYS A 655 37.29 -0.82 7.29
N THR A 656 38.51 -0.31 7.48
CA THR A 656 38.94 0.26 8.77
C THR A 656 38.09 1.48 9.14
N LYS A 657 37.96 2.48 8.25
CA LYS A 657 37.11 3.67 8.49
C LYS A 657 35.64 3.29 8.74
N PHE A 658 35.13 2.31 8.00
CA PHE A 658 33.79 1.79 8.16
C PHE A 658 33.58 1.15 9.53
N LYS A 659 34.53 0.31 9.97
CA LYS A 659 34.51 -0.30 11.30
C LYS A 659 34.71 0.72 12.43
N GLU A 660 35.58 1.73 12.25
CA GLU A 660 35.75 2.83 13.22
C GLU A 660 34.44 3.59 13.44
N HIS A 661 33.62 3.74 12.40
CA HIS A 661 32.29 4.35 12.49
C HIS A 661 31.24 3.42 13.12
N TYR A 662 31.30 2.12 12.82
CA TYR A 662 30.30 1.11 13.23
C TYR A 662 30.90 0.06 14.19
N PHE A 663 31.61 0.52 15.22
CA PHE A 663 32.46 -0.34 16.06
C PHE A 663 31.72 -1.37 16.92
N GLU A 664 30.43 -1.15 17.22
CA GLU A 664 29.56 -2.13 17.91
C GLU A 664 28.87 -3.12 16.95
N ASP A 665 28.86 -2.81 15.65
CA ASP A 665 28.15 -3.58 14.62
C ASP A 665 29.09 -4.44 13.74
N ILE A 666 30.40 -4.12 13.67
CA ILE A 666 31.35 -4.73 12.74
C ILE A 666 32.54 -5.40 13.47
N GLU A 667 32.67 -6.72 13.33
CA GLU A 667 33.76 -7.51 13.92
C GLU A 667 35.13 -7.14 13.29
N PRO A 668 36.27 -7.30 14.00
CA PRO A 668 37.60 -7.06 13.45
C PRO A 668 37.92 -7.81 12.14
N GLU A 669 37.44 -9.05 12.02
CA GLU A 669 37.73 -10.01 10.96
C GLU A 669 37.21 -9.55 9.58
N PHE A 670 36.15 -8.72 9.56
CA PHE A 670 35.54 -8.13 8.36
C PHE A 670 36.56 -7.55 7.36
N ILE A 671 37.63 -6.93 7.87
CA ILE A 671 38.68 -6.27 7.06
C ILE A 671 39.44 -7.29 6.19
N ASP A 672 39.71 -8.49 6.72
CA ASP A 672 40.36 -9.58 5.98
C ASP A 672 39.38 -10.39 5.13
N GLU A 673 38.11 -10.46 5.55
CA GLU A 673 37.06 -11.18 4.83
C GLU A 673 36.64 -10.45 3.55
N MET A 674 36.56 -9.11 3.54
CA MET A 674 36.34 -8.32 2.32
C MET A 674 37.44 -8.50 1.27
N VAL A 675 38.70 -8.63 1.71
CA VAL A 675 39.84 -8.91 0.81
C VAL A 675 39.77 -10.33 0.26
N GLN A 676 39.40 -11.32 1.06
CA GLN A 676 39.17 -12.69 0.58
C GLN A 676 37.99 -12.76 -0.41
N TYR A 677 36.90 -12.04 -0.13
CA TYR A 677 35.70 -12.01 -0.97
C TYR A 677 35.97 -11.41 -2.36
N LYS A 678 36.79 -10.36 -2.46
CA LYS A 678 37.30 -9.86 -3.76
C LYS A 678 37.92 -10.98 -4.60
N TYR A 679 38.84 -11.75 -4.04
CA TYR A 679 39.52 -12.83 -4.78
C TYR A 679 38.57 -13.98 -5.14
N PHE A 680 37.55 -14.25 -4.32
CA PHE A 680 36.49 -15.21 -4.64
C PHE A 680 35.62 -14.77 -5.83
N ILE A 681 35.24 -13.48 -5.89
CA ILE A 681 34.48 -12.93 -7.03
C ILE A 681 35.30 -12.96 -8.32
N LEU A 682 36.57 -12.51 -8.29
CA LEU A 682 37.46 -12.57 -9.45
C LEU A 682 37.63 -14.01 -10.00
N GLN A 683 37.71 -15.01 -9.11
CA GLN A 683 37.75 -16.43 -9.50
C GLN A 683 36.45 -16.95 -10.13
N LEU A 684 35.30 -16.34 -9.86
CA LEU A 684 34.03 -16.68 -10.50
C LEU A 684 33.91 -16.02 -11.90
N GLU A 685 34.46 -14.82 -12.06
CA GLU A 685 34.54 -14.11 -13.34
C GLU A 685 35.50 -14.82 -14.31
N ASP A 686 36.72 -15.17 -13.85
CA ASP A 686 37.70 -15.98 -14.59
C ASP A 686 37.14 -17.35 -15.01
N ALA A 687 36.18 -17.91 -14.25
CA ALA A 687 35.51 -19.17 -14.56
C ALA A 687 34.43 -19.04 -15.67
N GLY A 688 34.33 -17.89 -16.34
CA GLY A 688 33.43 -17.67 -17.48
C GLY A 688 31.95 -17.60 -17.09
N LYS A 689 31.64 -17.42 -15.80
CA LYS A 689 30.28 -17.14 -15.35
C LYS A 689 29.96 -15.67 -15.63
N LYS A 690 28.72 -15.41 -15.98
CA LYS A 690 28.23 -14.06 -16.34
C LYS A 690 28.51 -13.10 -15.19
N ILE A 691 29.02 -11.90 -15.49
CA ILE A 691 29.27 -10.85 -14.50
C ILE A 691 27.97 -10.64 -13.70
N MET A 692 28.05 -10.87 -12.40
CA MET A 692 26.95 -10.59 -11.48
C MET A 692 26.98 -9.10 -11.11
N PRO A 693 25.86 -8.36 -11.19
CA PRO A 693 25.75 -7.05 -10.59
C PRO A 693 26.14 -7.08 -9.10
N ALA A 694 26.61 -5.95 -8.56
CA ALA A 694 26.93 -5.87 -7.13
C ALA A 694 25.72 -6.28 -6.25
N GLU A 695 24.50 -5.92 -6.65
CA GLU A 695 23.26 -6.37 -6.00
C GLU A 695 23.11 -7.91 -5.94
N GLU A 696 23.48 -8.63 -6.99
CA GLU A 696 23.42 -10.10 -7.00
C GLU A 696 24.58 -10.73 -6.22
N SER A 697 25.75 -10.08 -6.16
CA SER A 697 26.88 -10.57 -5.37
C SER A 697 26.55 -10.58 -3.88
N TYR A 698 25.86 -9.54 -3.37
CA TYR A 698 25.31 -9.54 -2.01
C TYR A 698 24.30 -10.67 -1.80
N LYS A 699 23.38 -10.93 -2.74
CA LYS A 699 22.41 -12.04 -2.63
C LYS A 699 23.08 -13.41 -2.49
N LEU A 700 24.23 -13.62 -3.12
CA LEU A 700 24.98 -14.89 -3.00
C LEU A 700 25.71 -15.05 -1.65
N ILE A 701 25.97 -13.96 -0.92
CA ILE A 701 26.37 -14.02 0.50
C ILE A 701 25.19 -14.54 1.35
N ILE A 702 23.98 -14.03 1.09
CA ILE A 702 22.79 -14.26 1.92
C ILE A 702 22.24 -15.69 1.78
N VAL A 703 22.09 -16.19 0.54
CA VAL A 703 21.48 -17.52 0.28
C VAL A 703 22.27 -18.65 0.96
N ASN A 704 23.60 -18.54 0.99
CA ASN A 704 24.47 -19.52 1.68
C ASN A 704 24.36 -19.47 3.21
N VAL A 705 23.95 -18.33 3.79
CA VAL A 705 23.68 -18.18 5.23
C VAL A 705 22.28 -18.69 5.58
N ALA A 706 21.27 -18.39 4.77
CA ALA A 706 19.89 -18.86 4.98
C ALA A 706 19.79 -20.40 4.93
N ALA A 707 20.49 -21.05 4.00
CA ALA A 707 20.52 -22.51 3.89
C ALA A 707 21.05 -23.22 5.16
N ALA A 708 21.92 -22.56 5.93
CA ALA A 708 22.51 -23.09 7.15
C ALA A 708 21.61 -22.92 8.40
N ARG A 709 20.53 -22.14 8.34
CA ARG A 709 19.64 -21.86 9.50
C ARG A 709 18.66 -23.00 9.86
N LYS A 710 18.66 -24.14 9.16
CA LYS A 710 17.85 -25.30 9.59
C LYS A 710 18.39 -25.88 10.91
N PRO A 711 17.60 -25.91 12.00
CA PRO A 711 18.09 -26.40 13.28
C PRO A 711 18.38 -27.90 13.20
N ALA A 712 19.59 -28.29 13.56
CA ALA A 712 19.94 -29.70 13.75
C ALA A 712 19.13 -30.27 14.92
N ARG A 713 18.31 -31.29 14.66
CA ARG A 713 17.63 -32.04 15.73
C ARG A 713 18.69 -32.62 16.66
N SER A 714 18.57 -32.34 17.95
CA SER A 714 19.46 -32.86 19.00
C SER A 714 19.38 -34.39 19.05
N ALA A 715 20.52 -35.06 18.81
CA ALA A 715 20.63 -36.50 18.82
C ALA A 715 21.83 -36.95 19.68
N SER A 716 21.58 -37.07 20.97
CA SER A 716 22.34 -37.86 21.94
C SER A 716 21.46 -39.05 22.34
N GLU A 717 21.89 -40.31 22.42
CA GLU A 717 23.26 -40.85 22.50
C GLU A 717 23.47 -42.10 21.59
N ILE A 718 24.58 -42.82 21.81
CA ILE A 718 25.09 -44.01 21.10
C ILE A 718 25.58 -44.98 22.21
N PRO A 719 25.75 -46.33 22.06
CA PRO A 719 25.63 -47.19 20.86
C PRO A 719 25.02 -48.62 21.06
N ARG A 720 25.13 -49.46 20.01
CA ARG A 720 25.03 -50.96 19.98
C ARG A 720 23.61 -51.57 19.98
N SER A 721 23.34 -52.70 19.29
CA SER A 721 24.16 -53.55 18.38
C SER A 721 23.30 -54.55 17.56
N HIS A 722 23.84 -55.04 16.43
CA HIS A 722 23.39 -56.24 15.67
C HIS A 722 21.98 -56.16 15.03
N LEU A 723 21.56 -56.98 14.04
CA LEU A 723 22.21 -57.71 12.92
C LEU A 723 21.12 -58.04 11.86
N THR A 724 21.51 -58.47 10.65
CA THR A 724 20.67 -59.15 9.61
C THR A 724 19.52 -58.34 8.96
N LYS A 725 19.47 -58.25 7.61
CA LYS A 725 18.56 -58.96 6.65
C LYS A 725 17.06 -58.73 6.91
N THR A 726 16.19 -58.42 5.93
CA THR A 726 15.92 -59.13 4.65
C THR A 726 15.10 -58.18 3.73
N THR A 727 15.51 -57.83 2.48
CA THR A 727 14.89 -58.23 1.17
C THR A 727 13.41 -58.62 1.17
N LEU A 728 12.54 -58.32 0.19
CA LEU A 728 12.63 -57.77 -1.20
C LEU A 728 11.78 -56.47 -1.35
N CYS A 729 11.76 -55.65 -2.43
CA CYS A 729 11.66 -55.86 -3.90
C CYS A 729 10.30 -56.50 -4.32
N GLU A 730 9.65 -56.22 -5.46
CA GLU A 730 9.97 -55.71 -6.83
C GLU A 730 8.80 -54.78 -7.33
N THR A 731 8.69 -54.01 -8.43
CA THR A 731 9.46 -53.57 -9.65
C THR A 731 8.62 -52.45 -10.35
N ASP A 732 9.00 -51.67 -11.39
CA ASP A 732 10.26 -51.48 -12.16
C ASP A 732 10.71 -49.97 -12.06
N SER A 733 10.58 -49.01 -13.01
CA SER A 733 10.13 -48.97 -14.42
C SER A 733 10.95 -48.02 -15.33
N HIS A 734 11.85 -48.60 -16.16
CA HIS A 734 12.44 -48.04 -17.41
C HIS A 734 13.38 -46.78 -17.33
N SER A 735 14.39 -46.59 -18.20
CA SER A 735 15.13 -47.50 -19.10
C SER A 735 16.45 -46.88 -19.61
N ALA A 736 17.32 -47.71 -20.23
CA ALA A 736 18.42 -47.38 -21.17
C ALA A 736 19.62 -46.50 -20.72
N CYS A 737 20.80 -47.15 -20.64
CA CYS A 737 22.13 -46.50 -20.71
C CYS A 737 22.71 -46.58 -22.13
N ILE A 738 23.82 -45.87 -22.42
CA ILE A 738 25.02 -46.39 -23.12
C ILE A 738 26.17 -45.36 -23.11
N CYS A 739 27.35 -45.79 -22.62
CA CYS A 739 28.76 -45.43 -22.94
C CYS A 739 29.19 -43.93 -23.15
N VAL A 740 30.45 -43.51 -22.98
CA VAL A 740 31.74 -44.14 -23.37
C VAL A 740 32.90 -43.79 -22.41
N VAL A 741 33.60 -44.83 -21.96
CA VAL A 741 35.06 -45.01 -21.72
C VAL A 741 35.95 -43.80 -21.36
N ALA A 742 36.72 -43.96 -20.28
CA ALA A 742 37.96 -43.23 -20.00
C ALA A 742 39.21 -44.12 -20.19
N PRO A 743 40.39 -43.55 -20.48
CA PRO A 743 41.67 -44.17 -20.15
C PRO A 743 42.45 -43.36 -19.08
N ALA A 744 43.29 -44.05 -18.31
CA ALA A 744 44.06 -43.47 -17.21
C ALA A 744 45.56 -43.32 -17.55
N SER A 745 46.25 -42.45 -16.82
CA SER A 745 47.68 -42.62 -16.51
C SER A 745 47.93 -42.24 -15.04
N SER A 746 49.02 -42.72 -14.46
CA SER A 746 49.15 -42.84 -13.00
C SER A 746 50.52 -42.43 -12.46
N SER A 747 50.56 -41.74 -11.31
CA SER A 747 51.53 -42.09 -10.26
C SER A 747 51.15 -41.53 -8.88
N ARG A 748 51.71 -42.16 -7.85
CA ARG A 748 51.37 -42.00 -6.42
C ARG A 748 51.95 -40.71 -5.82
N ARG A 749 51.19 -40.03 -4.94
CA ARG A 749 51.52 -39.89 -3.49
C ARG A 749 50.46 -39.10 -2.71
N ARG A 750 50.04 -39.65 -1.57
CA ARG A 750 49.52 -38.94 -0.38
C ARG A 750 50.55 -39.14 0.75
N PRO A 751 50.47 -38.43 1.90
CA PRO A 751 49.59 -37.30 2.24
C PRO A 751 50.37 -36.02 2.63
N PHE A 752 49.67 -34.91 2.87
CA PHE A 752 49.89 -34.09 4.07
C PHE A 752 48.62 -33.28 4.41
N THR A 753 48.57 -32.72 5.62
CA THR A 753 47.35 -32.22 6.29
C THR A 753 47.01 -30.77 5.96
N ALA A 754 45.82 -30.51 5.40
CA ALA A 754 45.30 -29.15 5.18
C ALA A 754 43.79 -28.95 5.48
N ALA A 755 43.03 -30.02 5.80
CA ALA A 755 41.57 -29.97 5.84
C ALA A 755 40.95 -29.28 7.06
N SER A 756 41.70 -29.04 8.15
CA SER A 756 41.16 -28.53 9.42
C SER A 756 41.12 -27.00 9.55
N ARG A 757 41.72 -26.23 8.63
CA ARG A 757 41.67 -24.75 8.67
C ARG A 757 40.51 -24.14 7.88
N VAL A 758 40.10 -24.77 6.77
CA VAL A 758 39.04 -24.23 5.88
C VAL A 758 37.66 -24.20 6.58
N GLY A 759 37.38 -25.18 7.45
CA GLY A 759 36.13 -25.20 8.23
C GLY A 759 36.02 -24.11 9.30
N ALA A 760 37.15 -23.51 9.73
CA ALA A 760 37.16 -22.43 10.72
C ALA A 760 36.94 -21.07 10.05
N SER A 761 37.62 -20.80 8.93
CA SER A 761 37.46 -19.55 8.16
C SER A 761 36.06 -19.41 7.55
N HIS A 762 35.40 -20.51 7.22
CA HIS A 762 34.01 -20.46 6.75
C HIS A 762 33.01 -20.02 7.84
N ALA A 763 33.35 -20.18 9.12
CA ALA A 763 32.47 -19.92 10.25
C ALA A 763 32.63 -18.51 10.86
N SER A 764 33.75 -17.81 10.62
CA SER A 764 33.85 -16.36 10.90
C SER A 764 33.11 -15.55 9.85
N ALA A 765 33.33 -15.86 8.57
CA ALA A 765 32.71 -15.16 7.44
C ALA A 765 31.17 -15.27 7.42
N GLN A 766 30.62 -16.28 8.08
CA GLN A 766 29.17 -16.42 8.29
C GLN A 766 28.60 -15.48 9.36
N ARG A 767 29.41 -14.92 10.28
CA ARG A 767 28.97 -14.04 11.36
C ARG A 767 29.02 -12.57 10.96
N SER A 768 30.17 -12.08 10.52
CA SER A 768 30.34 -10.70 10.03
C SER A 768 29.38 -10.38 8.88
N ALA A 769 29.14 -11.33 7.96
CA ALA A 769 28.15 -11.18 6.90
C ALA A 769 26.70 -10.98 7.39
N THR A 770 26.32 -11.56 8.54
CA THR A 770 24.96 -11.38 9.11
C THR A 770 24.69 -9.96 9.59
N THR A 771 25.72 -9.23 10.00
CA THR A 771 25.60 -7.87 10.54
C THR A 771 25.87 -6.81 9.47
N MET A 772 26.85 -7.08 8.58
CA MET A 772 27.27 -6.20 7.50
C MET A 772 26.12 -5.76 6.59
N LEU A 773 25.30 -6.69 6.08
CA LEU A 773 24.35 -6.36 5.01
C LEU A 773 23.11 -5.56 5.44
N PRO A 774 22.41 -5.89 6.55
CA PRO A 774 21.33 -5.04 7.03
C PRO A 774 21.82 -3.64 7.44
N LEU A 775 23.07 -3.51 7.90
CA LEU A 775 23.73 -2.22 8.12
C LEU A 775 23.99 -1.45 6.80
N LEU A 776 24.48 -2.15 5.76
CA LEU A 776 24.69 -1.61 4.41
C LEU A 776 23.43 -0.98 3.85
N LEU A 777 22.37 -1.79 3.78
CA LEU A 777 21.11 -1.39 3.17
C LEU A 777 20.44 -0.35 4.05
N ALA A 778 20.39 -0.48 5.38
CA ALA A 778 19.77 0.53 6.25
C ALA A 778 20.42 1.94 6.20
N VAL A 779 21.53 2.15 5.50
CA VAL A 779 22.02 3.50 5.14
C VAL A 779 21.88 3.79 3.65
N VAL A 780 22.24 2.84 2.77
CA VAL A 780 22.11 3.01 1.31
C VAL A 780 20.65 3.19 0.89
N THR A 781 19.69 2.60 1.60
CA THR A 781 18.25 2.68 1.28
C THR A 781 17.59 3.98 1.75
N ALA A 782 18.22 4.76 2.63
CA ALA A 782 17.73 6.10 2.96
C ALA A 782 17.89 7.10 1.79
N VAL A 783 18.67 6.77 0.75
CA VAL A 783 18.87 7.62 -0.44
C VAL A 783 17.66 7.66 -1.37
N HIS A 784 16.87 6.58 -1.45
CA HIS A 784 15.76 6.44 -2.42
C HIS A 784 14.37 6.65 -1.82
N ALA A 785 14.26 6.90 -0.51
CA ALA A 785 12.99 6.83 0.19
C ALA A 785 12.17 8.12 0.08
N PHE A 786 11.47 8.33 -1.04
CA PHE A 786 10.23 9.11 -1.15
C PHE A 786 9.35 8.58 -2.31
N PRO A 787 8.01 8.76 -2.28
CA PRO A 787 7.11 8.28 -3.33
C PRO A 787 7.36 8.92 -4.71
N ARG A 788 6.83 8.29 -5.76
CA ARG A 788 6.67 8.94 -7.06
C ARG A 788 5.63 10.06 -6.95
N GLU A 789 5.93 11.23 -7.51
CA GLU A 789 4.85 12.13 -7.91
C GLU A 789 4.04 11.50 -9.06
N PRO A 790 2.71 11.66 -9.12
CA PRO A 790 1.90 11.17 -10.23
C PRO A 790 2.18 12.00 -11.49
N ASP A 791 2.58 11.33 -12.58
CA ASP A 791 2.97 11.97 -13.85
C ASP A 791 1.81 12.70 -14.58
N PHE A 792 0.58 12.60 -14.08
CA PHE A 792 -0.64 13.10 -14.71
C PHE A 792 -1.57 13.75 -13.67
N THR A 793 -1.92 15.02 -13.89
CA THR A 793 -2.70 15.86 -12.95
C THR A 793 -3.79 16.64 -13.68
N VAL A 794 -5.03 16.55 -13.19
CA VAL A 794 -6.20 17.34 -13.59
C VAL A 794 -6.41 18.44 -12.55
N VAL A 795 -6.33 19.71 -12.95
CA VAL A 795 -6.49 20.87 -12.05
C VAL A 795 -7.72 21.68 -12.46
N LEU A 796 -8.78 21.58 -11.67
CA LEU A 796 -10.11 22.09 -11.96
C LEU A 796 -10.40 23.31 -11.06
N HIS A 797 -10.40 24.52 -11.62
CA HIS A 797 -10.76 25.74 -10.89
C HIS A 797 -12.19 26.17 -11.28
N ALA A 798 -13.17 25.96 -10.40
CA ALA A 798 -14.56 26.31 -10.63
C ALA A 798 -15.02 27.48 -9.75
N ASN A 799 -15.38 28.61 -10.37
CA ASN A 799 -15.98 29.74 -9.67
C ASN A 799 -17.50 29.80 -9.97
N VAL A 800 -18.30 29.75 -8.91
CA VAL A 800 -19.74 29.45 -8.92
C VAL A 800 -20.49 30.57 -8.19
N THR A 801 -20.68 31.70 -8.86
CA THR A 801 -21.52 32.80 -8.35
C THR A 801 -22.89 32.79 -9.03
N SER A 802 -23.91 33.43 -8.41
CA SER A 802 -25.22 33.65 -9.03
C SER A 802 -25.17 34.43 -10.36
N THR A 803 -24.15 35.25 -10.58
CA THR A 803 -24.07 36.16 -11.75
C THR A 803 -23.04 35.76 -12.81
N ARG A 804 -22.01 34.98 -12.44
CA ARG A 804 -21.01 34.41 -13.35
C ARG A 804 -20.69 32.96 -12.99
N ARG A 805 -20.83 32.09 -13.99
CA ARG A 805 -20.42 30.68 -13.94
C ARG A 805 -19.19 30.53 -14.82
N SER A 806 -18.00 30.51 -14.23
CA SER A 806 -16.73 30.40 -14.95
C SER A 806 -15.88 29.30 -14.35
N VAL A 807 -15.62 28.25 -15.14
CA VAL A 807 -14.81 27.12 -14.72
C VAL A 807 -13.63 26.99 -15.68
N VAL A 808 -12.43 27.11 -15.13
CA VAL A 808 -11.14 26.99 -15.82
C VAL A 808 -10.57 25.62 -15.45
N VAL A 809 -10.62 24.68 -16.39
CA VAL A 809 -9.98 23.37 -16.21
C VAL A 809 -8.63 23.40 -16.91
N ALA A 810 -7.58 23.20 -16.13
CA ALA A 810 -6.21 23.04 -16.60
C ALA A 810 -5.79 21.57 -16.45
N PHE A 811 -4.89 21.13 -17.32
CA PHE A 811 -4.38 19.77 -17.34
C PHE A 811 -2.85 19.81 -17.40
N GLN A 812 -2.18 18.89 -16.69
CA GLN A 812 -0.73 18.83 -16.63
C GLN A 812 -0.25 17.37 -16.70
N GLY A 813 0.68 17.10 -17.61
CA GLY A 813 1.20 15.75 -17.87
C GLY A 813 0.52 15.06 -19.06
N GLU A 814 1.11 13.93 -19.45
CA GLU A 814 0.61 13.04 -20.52
C GLU A 814 0.99 11.59 -20.14
N ASP A 815 0.07 10.64 -20.25
CA ASP A 815 0.40 9.22 -20.02
C ASP A 815 0.84 8.57 -21.34
N THR A 816 2.13 8.26 -21.43
CA THR A 816 2.71 7.45 -22.51
C THR A 816 3.13 6.08 -21.98
N ASP A 817 2.58 5.01 -22.55
CA ASP A 817 3.00 3.60 -22.35
C ASP A 817 3.00 2.89 -23.71
N ILE A 818 3.68 1.74 -23.81
CA ILE A 818 3.64 0.88 -24.99
C ILE A 818 2.23 0.30 -25.11
N ILE A 819 1.63 0.33 -26.31
CA ILE A 819 0.26 -0.16 -26.52
C ILE A 819 0.18 -1.64 -26.13
N LYS A 820 -0.81 -2.01 -25.31
CA LYS A 820 -1.05 -3.41 -24.95
C LYS A 820 -1.93 -4.09 -25.99
N ASP A 821 -1.85 -5.42 -26.09
CA ASP A 821 -2.74 -6.18 -26.98
C ASP A 821 -4.23 -5.94 -26.70
N SER A 822 -4.62 -5.72 -25.44
CA SER A 822 -5.98 -5.35 -25.02
C SER A 822 -6.43 -3.95 -25.45
N GLU A 823 -5.49 -3.03 -25.72
CA GLU A 823 -5.78 -1.65 -26.12
C GLU A 823 -5.88 -1.49 -27.64
N ARG A 824 -5.42 -2.49 -28.41
CA ARG A 824 -5.48 -2.49 -29.88
C ARG A 824 -6.91 -2.36 -30.40
N ASP A 825 -7.90 -2.95 -29.73
CA ASP A 825 -9.31 -2.88 -30.14
C ASP A 825 -9.95 -1.50 -29.95
N ALA A 826 -9.41 -0.65 -29.08
CA ALA A 826 -9.82 0.75 -28.96
C ALA A 826 -9.44 1.54 -30.23
N PHE A 827 -8.26 1.26 -30.80
CA PHE A 827 -7.76 1.84 -32.05
C PHE A 827 -8.09 1.00 -33.31
N TYR A 828 -8.91 -0.05 -33.19
CA TYR A 828 -9.25 -0.98 -34.29
C TYR A 828 -8.02 -1.63 -34.96
N LEU A 829 -7.01 -2.03 -34.18
CA LEU A 829 -5.74 -2.61 -34.65
C LEU A 829 -5.65 -4.13 -34.46
N ASP A 830 -6.74 -4.85 -34.75
CA ASP A 830 -6.71 -6.30 -34.89
C ASP A 830 -5.68 -6.74 -35.95
N GLU A 831 -5.16 -7.96 -35.84
CA GLU A 831 -4.08 -8.44 -36.72
C GLU A 831 -4.47 -8.43 -38.20
N GLN A 832 -5.74 -8.66 -38.53
CA GLN A 832 -6.23 -8.69 -39.90
C GLN A 832 -6.29 -7.27 -40.50
N ARG A 833 -6.76 -6.28 -39.75
CA ARG A 833 -6.73 -4.86 -40.14
C ARG A 833 -5.30 -4.36 -40.27
N LEU A 834 -4.43 -4.66 -39.30
CA LEU A 834 -3.04 -4.24 -39.33
C LEU A 834 -2.30 -4.78 -40.56
N LYS A 835 -2.45 -6.08 -40.87
CA LYS A 835 -1.91 -6.69 -42.10
C LYS A 835 -2.52 -6.09 -43.37
N SER A 836 -3.82 -5.77 -43.37
CA SER A 836 -4.49 -5.15 -44.52
C SER A 836 -4.01 -3.69 -44.74
N ALA A 837 -3.79 -2.95 -43.67
CA ALA A 837 -3.27 -1.59 -43.70
C ALA A 837 -1.86 -1.54 -44.30
N VAL A 838 -1.00 -2.47 -43.88
CA VAL A 838 0.35 -2.64 -44.43
C VAL A 838 0.28 -3.09 -45.90
N ALA A 839 -0.71 -3.90 -46.28
CA ALA A 839 -0.92 -4.30 -47.67
C ALA A 839 -1.24 -3.10 -48.57
N ALA A 840 -2.17 -2.23 -48.17
CA ALA A 840 -2.50 -1.01 -48.92
C ALA A 840 -1.36 0.03 -48.92
N TYR A 841 -0.61 0.13 -47.82
CA TYR A 841 0.53 1.05 -47.71
C TYR A 841 1.73 0.62 -48.58
N SER A 842 2.14 -0.64 -48.49
CA SER A 842 3.32 -1.15 -49.21
C SER A 842 3.01 -1.63 -50.63
N GLY A 843 1.76 -1.95 -50.93
CA GLY A 843 1.34 -2.64 -52.17
C GLY A 843 1.52 -4.16 -52.10
N ARG A 844 1.91 -4.74 -50.95
CA ARG A 844 2.11 -6.18 -50.76
C ARG A 844 1.61 -6.60 -49.38
N ARG A 845 0.84 -7.69 -49.28
CA ARG A 845 0.42 -8.20 -47.96
C ARG A 845 1.65 -8.71 -47.18
N PRO A 846 1.84 -8.31 -45.91
CA PRO A 846 2.88 -8.86 -45.05
C PRO A 846 2.47 -10.25 -44.52
N GLU A 847 3.43 -10.95 -43.94
CA GLU A 847 3.21 -12.23 -43.28
C GLU A 847 2.77 -12.01 -41.83
N HIS A 848 3.55 -11.22 -41.07
CA HIS A 848 3.21 -10.68 -39.75
C HIS A 848 3.45 -9.17 -39.67
N ALA A 849 2.73 -8.54 -38.74
CA ALA A 849 2.89 -7.15 -38.35
C ALA A 849 2.70 -7.04 -36.84
N PHE A 850 3.66 -6.42 -36.15
CA PHE A 850 3.71 -6.29 -34.69
C PHE A 850 3.70 -4.79 -34.32
N VAL A 851 3.14 -4.48 -33.16
CA VAL A 851 3.09 -3.12 -32.60
C VAL A 851 4.03 -2.93 -31.41
N HIS A 852 4.42 -4.01 -30.72
CA HIS A 852 5.37 -4.00 -29.61
C HIS A 852 6.26 -5.26 -29.62
N SER A 853 7.28 -5.24 -28.77
CA SER A 853 8.15 -6.37 -28.45
C SER A 853 7.41 -7.47 -27.68
N PRO A 854 7.92 -8.73 -27.69
CA PRO A 854 9.02 -9.23 -28.51
C PRO A 854 8.53 -9.74 -29.87
N THR A 855 9.31 -9.53 -30.93
CA THR A 855 9.05 -10.16 -32.25
C THR A 855 9.90 -11.43 -32.47
N PRO A 856 9.45 -12.44 -33.23
CA PRO A 856 10.08 -13.77 -33.29
C PRO A 856 11.55 -13.83 -33.76
N TRP A 857 12.05 -12.85 -34.51
CA TRP A 857 13.37 -12.90 -35.17
C TRP A 857 14.48 -12.19 -34.39
N GLY A 858 14.55 -12.41 -33.07
CA GLY A 858 15.52 -11.73 -32.19
C GLY A 858 15.16 -10.27 -31.92
N ASP A 859 13.87 -10.00 -31.72
CA ASP A 859 13.26 -8.69 -31.52
C ASP A 859 13.73 -7.57 -32.46
N LEU A 860 12.97 -7.34 -33.53
CA LEU A 860 13.25 -6.33 -34.55
C LEU A 860 13.35 -4.90 -33.97
N TYR A 861 12.66 -4.62 -32.86
CA TYR A 861 12.74 -3.31 -32.21
C TYR A 861 14.12 -3.06 -31.60
N VAL A 862 14.66 -4.05 -30.89
CA VAL A 862 16.01 -4.00 -30.32
C VAL A 862 17.07 -4.10 -31.42
N SER A 863 16.92 -5.07 -32.34
CA SER A 863 17.92 -5.36 -33.38
C SER A 863 18.10 -4.24 -34.42
N TYR A 864 17.08 -3.41 -34.65
CA TYR A 864 17.15 -2.29 -35.61
C TYR A 864 16.96 -0.90 -34.97
N GLY A 865 16.88 -0.81 -33.64
CA GLY A 865 16.69 0.46 -32.92
C GLY A 865 15.38 1.17 -33.29
N TRP A 866 14.30 0.42 -33.52
CA TRP A 866 13.00 0.99 -33.87
C TRP A 866 12.18 1.33 -32.63
N GLU A 867 11.49 2.46 -32.68
CA GLU A 867 10.49 2.85 -31.68
C GLU A 867 9.29 1.89 -31.75
N GLN A 868 8.98 1.22 -30.64
CA GLN A 868 7.73 0.47 -30.47
C GLN A 868 6.52 1.40 -30.56
N VAL A 869 5.34 0.85 -30.85
CA VAL A 869 4.11 1.64 -30.84
C VAL A 869 3.73 1.98 -29.41
N SER A 870 3.79 3.26 -29.07
CA SER A 870 3.24 3.80 -27.83
C SER A 870 1.88 4.44 -28.09
N ARG A 871 1.01 4.40 -27.06
CA ARG A 871 -0.10 5.34 -26.97
C ARG A 871 0.32 6.51 -26.08
N THR A 872 -0.09 7.72 -26.44
CA THR A 872 0.01 8.90 -25.58
C THR A 872 -1.40 9.43 -25.34
N VAL A 873 -1.77 9.58 -24.06
CA VAL A 873 -3.06 10.10 -23.60
C VAL A 873 -2.86 11.46 -22.96
N TYR A 874 -3.68 12.43 -23.35
CA TYR A 874 -3.78 13.75 -22.72
C TYR A 874 -5.24 14.17 -22.61
N ALA A 875 -5.52 15.06 -21.66
CA ALA A 875 -6.83 15.71 -21.59
C ALA A 875 -6.89 16.89 -22.55
N ARG A 876 -7.99 17.00 -23.30
CA ARG A 876 -8.15 17.91 -24.45
C ARG A 876 -8.88 19.20 -24.07
N ARG A 877 -9.95 19.07 -23.30
CA ARG A 877 -10.86 20.15 -22.86
C ARG A 877 -11.81 19.64 -21.79
N ALA A 878 -12.46 20.55 -21.08
CA ALA A 878 -13.60 20.22 -20.22
C ALA A 878 -14.68 21.29 -20.28
N PHE A 879 -15.91 20.90 -19.91
CA PHE A 879 -17.09 21.75 -19.88
C PHE A 879 -17.80 21.58 -18.53
N ALA A 880 -18.07 22.68 -17.83
CA ALA A 880 -18.77 22.64 -16.56
C ALA A 880 -20.19 23.22 -16.67
N HIS A 881 -21.14 22.52 -16.08
CA HIS A 881 -22.53 22.94 -15.94
C HIS A 881 -22.89 22.94 -14.45
N VAL A 882 -23.09 24.14 -13.89
CA VAL A 882 -23.72 24.28 -12.56
C VAL A 882 -25.17 23.82 -12.71
N LEU A 883 -25.52 22.72 -12.05
CA LEU A 883 -26.84 22.10 -12.09
C LEU A 883 -27.80 22.80 -11.13
N ASP A 884 -27.35 23.01 -9.89
CA ASP A 884 -28.20 23.50 -8.79
C ASP A 884 -27.39 24.26 -7.73
N SER A 885 -28.06 25.09 -6.93
CA SER A 885 -27.48 25.87 -5.83
C SER A 885 -28.58 26.33 -4.87
N GLU A 886 -28.60 25.79 -3.65
CA GLU A 886 -29.65 26.00 -2.65
C GLU A 886 -29.06 26.31 -1.26
N THR A 887 -29.79 27.08 -0.44
CA THR A 887 -29.41 27.32 0.96
C THR A 887 -30.06 26.27 1.86
N VAL A 888 -29.25 25.56 2.64
CA VAL A 888 -29.69 24.45 3.50
C VAL A 888 -29.25 24.67 4.95
N LEU A 889 -30.10 24.26 5.90
CA LEU A 889 -29.74 24.21 7.32
C LEU A 889 -28.85 22.98 7.55
N VAL A 890 -27.64 23.19 8.06
CA VAL A 890 -26.62 22.13 8.21
C VAL A 890 -26.50 21.66 9.65
N ALA A 891 -26.63 22.56 10.61
CA ALA A 891 -26.72 22.22 12.03
C ALA A 891 -27.66 23.17 12.78
N ASN A 892 -28.24 22.68 13.87
CA ASN A 892 -28.91 23.49 14.87
C ASN A 892 -28.46 23.06 16.28
N GLN A 893 -28.50 24.00 17.23
CA GLN A 893 -28.18 23.73 18.61
C GLN A 893 -29.01 24.65 19.52
N THR A 894 -29.60 24.08 20.56
CA THR A 894 -30.46 24.80 21.50
C THR A 894 -29.72 25.00 22.83
N TYR A 895 -29.74 26.23 23.32
CA TYR A 895 -29.22 26.64 24.62
C TYR A 895 -30.40 27.13 25.48
N GLU A 896 -30.35 26.92 26.79
CA GLU A 896 -31.40 27.36 27.72
C GLU A 896 -30.78 28.23 28.83
N ASN A 897 -31.25 29.46 28.97
CA ASN A 897 -30.90 30.29 30.12
C ASN A 897 -31.88 29.99 31.27
N THR A 898 -31.46 29.10 32.17
CA THR A 898 -32.23 28.71 33.36
C THR A 898 -32.20 29.75 34.49
N ASN A 899 -31.38 30.82 34.37
CA ASN A 899 -31.39 31.93 35.32
C ASN A 899 -32.48 32.95 34.95
N PRO A 900 -33.04 33.70 35.93
CA PRO A 900 -34.03 34.75 35.68
C PRO A 900 -33.42 36.05 35.12
N GLU A 901 -32.10 36.22 35.24
CA GLU A 901 -31.35 37.37 34.70
C GLU A 901 -30.81 37.07 33.29
N PRO A 902 -30.65 38.08 32.41
CA PRO A 902 -30.00 37.89 31.12
C PRO A 902 -28.51 37.55 31.25
N ILE A 903 -28.01 36.62 30.43
CA ILE A 903 -26.60 36.21 30.42
C ILE A 903 -25.95 36.55 29.08
N ALA A 904 -24.82 37.25 29.10
CA ALA A 904 -23.96 37.37 27.93
C ALA A 904 -23.29 36.01 27.64
N ALA A 905 -23.66 35.39 26.53
CA ALA A 905 -23.17 34.09 26.11
C ALA A 905 -22.52 34.18 24.73
N SER A 906 -21.41 33.46 24.56
CA SER A 906 -20.82 33.14 23.25
C SER A 906 -20.89 31.63 23.07
N ALA A 907 -21.40 31.16 21.94
CA ALA A 907 -21.39 29.73 21.65
C ALA A 907 -20.72 29.41 20.32
N ARG A 908 -19.97 28.31 20.29
CA ARG A 908 -19.34 27.75 19.09
C ARG A 908 -20.28 26.70 18.52
N ILE A 909 -20.94 27.01 17.41
CA ILE A 909 -21.52 25.98 16.55
C ILE A 909 -20.43 25.53 15.57
N SER A 910 -20.28 24.21 15.45
CA SER A 910 -19.33 23.54 14.56
C SER A 910 -20.00 22.28 14.06
N VAL A 911 -19.95 22.06 12.75
CA VAL A 911 -20.51 20.88 12.09
C VAL A 911 -19.51 20.37 11.07
N ILE A 912 -19.45 19.06 10.90
CA ILE A 912 -18.70 18.42 9.83
C ILE A 912 -19.66 18.24 8.65
N VAL A 913 -19.32 18.85 7.50
CA VAL A 913 -20.10 18.72 6.27
C VAL A 913 -19.24 18.07 5.21
N GLY A 914 -19.66 16.90 4.74
CA GLY A 914 -18.97 16.18 3.67
C GLY A 914 -19.39 16.69 2.29
N ASP A 915 -18.42 17.15 1.51
CA ASP A 915 -18.57 17.32 0.06
C ASP A 915 -18.72 15.95 -0.65
N THR A 916 -18.85 15.93 -1.97
CA THR A 916 -19.06 14.70 -2.76
C THR A 916 -18.53 14.87 -4.18
N VAL A 917 -17.81 13.86 -4.72
CA VAL A 917 -17.37 13.85 -6.12
C VAL A 917 -17.66 12.52 -6.81
N ILE A 918 -18.78 12.46 -7.53
CA ILE A 918 -19.14 11.32 -8.38
C ILE A 918 -18.33 11.41 -9.69
N HIS A 919 -17.92 10.26 -10.24
CA HIS A 919 -17.38 10.17 -11.61
C HIS A 919 -18.19 9.16 -12.41
N ALA A 920 -18.32 9.38 -13.72
CA ALA A 920 -18.85 8.39 -14.67
C ALA A 920 -18.15 8.51 -16.03
N TRP A 921 -17.65 7.40 -16.58
CA TRP A 921 -17.03 7.38 -17.92
C TRP A 921 -18.06 6.97 -18.98
N SER A 922 -18.12 7.69 -20.11
CA SER A 922 -19.11 7.45 -21.18
C SER A 922 -18.60 6.63 -22.36
N SER A 923 -17.44 5.97 -22.22
CA SER A 923 -16.82 5.13 -23.25
C SER A 923 -17.15 3.66 -23.07
N LYS A 924 -17.46 2.95 -24.17
CA LYS A 924 -17.62 1.48 -24.20
C LYS A 924 -16.35 0.74 -24.66
N ARG A 925 -15.20 1.41 -24.71
CA ARG A 925 -13.90 0.85 -25.11
C ARG A 925 -12.82 1.35 -24.16
N PHE A 926 -11.94 0.44 -23.74
CA PHE A 926 -11.12 0.59 -22.54
C PHE A 926 -9.65 0.86 -22.87
N PHE A 927 -8.98 1.56 -21.96
CA PHE A 927 -7.52 1.60 -21.83
C PHE A 927 -7.13 1.15 -20.43
N ASP A 928 -5.95 0.55 -20.32
CA ASP A 928 -5.34 0.18 -19.04
C ASP A 928 -4.22 1.18 -18.76
N VAL A 929 -4.60 2.39 -18.33
CA VAL A 929 -3.67 3.45 -17.92
C VAL A 929 -3.19 3.11 -16.51
N ARG A 930 -1.93 2.66 -16.42
CA ARG A 930 -1.27 2.19 -15.18
C ARG A 930 -0.93 3.28 -14.16
N ARG A 931 -1.42 4.50 -14.34
CA ARG A 931 -1.08 5.66 -13.51
C ARG A 931 -2.33 6.25 -12.92
N GLU A 932 -2.23 6.65 -11.66
CA GLU A 932 -3.27 7.43 -11.01
C GLU A 932 -3.30 8.86 -11.57
N ILE A 933 -4.49 9.34 -11.85
CA ILE A 933 -4.79 10.72 -12.18
C ILE A 933 -4.89 11.48 -10.85
N GLN A 934 -4.05 12.49 -10.62
CA GLN A 934 -4.24 13.40 -9.49
C GLN A 934 -5.27 14.47 -9.84
N TYR A 935 -6.41 14.49 -9.17
CA TYR A 935 -7.41 15.55 -9.28
C TYR A 935 -7.16 16.62 -8.21
N ARG A 936 -7.23 17.88 -8.60
CA ARG A 936 -7.20 19.05 -7.71
C ARG A 936 -8.36 19.97 -8.09
N LEU A 937 -9.44 19.94 -7.31
CA LEU A 937 -10.68 20.67 -7.57
C LEU A 937 -10.78 21.86 -6.60
N ARG A 938 -10.47 23.07 -7.06
CA ARG A 938 -10.68 24.30 -6.30
C ARG A 938 -12.02 24.91 -6.68
N LEU A 939 -12.91 25.06 -5.70
CA LEU A 939 -14.32 25.43 -5.87
C LEU A 939 -14.60 26.69 -5.06
N GLU A 940 -15.19 27.71 -5.69
CA GLU A 940 -15.41 29.03 -5.07
C GLU A 940 -16.89 29.41 -5.16
N GLY A 941 -17.49 29.76 -4.02
CA GLY A 941 -18.86 30.26 -3.92
C GLY A 941 -18.98 31.76 -4.21
N GLU A 942 -19.95 32.43 -3.58
CA GLU A 942 -20.11 33.89 -3.73
C GLU A 942 -19.11 34.68 -2.89
N ASN A 943 -18.70 34.16 -1.72
CA ASN A 943 -17.60 34.68 -0.93
C ASN A 943 -16.30 33.88 -1.22
N PRO A 944 -15.30 34.44 -1.92
CA PRO A 944 -14.06 33.74 -2.25
C PRO A 944 -13.15 33.45 -1.03
N ALA A 945 -13.48 33.96 0.17
CA ALA A 945 -12.80 33.56 1.40
C ALA A 945 -13.18 32.12 1.86
N HIS A 946 -14.27 31.56 1.34
CA HIS A 946 -14.71 30.18 1.59
C HIS A 946 -14.46 29.29 0.35
N SER A 947 -13.26 29.37 -0.23
CA SER A 947 -12.86 28.48 -1.33
C SER A 947 -12.51 27.08 -0.80
N VAL A 948 -13.19 26.05 -1.31
CA VAL A 948 -12.86 24.65 -1.08
C VAL A 948 -11.72 24.23 -2.02
N GLU A 949 -10.77 23.40 -1.57
CA GLU A 949 -9.81 22.72 -2.45
C GLU A 949 -9.74 21.22 -2.13
N LEU A 950 -10.29 20.41 -3.03
CA LEU A 950 -10.30 18.94 -2.96
C LEU A 950 -9.08 18.40 -3.70
N VAL A 951 -8.24 17.58 -3.05
CA VAL A 951 -7.09 16.92 -3.70
C VAL A 951 -7.14 15.43 -3.45
N TYR A 952 -7.17 14.63 -4.51
CA TYR A 952 -7.23 13.17 -4.45
C TYR A 952 -6.55 12.53 -5.68
N THR A 953 -6.23 11.25 -5.60
CA THR A 953 -5.76 10.46 -6.76
C THR A 953 -6.78 9.37 -7.10
N ARG A 954 -6.81 8.94 -8.37
CA ARG A 954 -7.74 7.90 -8.84
C ARG A 954 -7.17 7.13 -10.02
N ALA A 955 -7.39 5.81 -10.10
CA ALA A 955 -7.05 5.08 -11.32
C ALA A 955 -7.98 5.48 -12.48
N PHE A 956 -7.41 5.56 -13.68
CA PHE A 956 -8.15 5.85 -14.91
C PHE A 956 -9.21 4.77 -15.18
N ASN A 957 -10.37 5.17 -15.74
CA ASN A 957 -11.47 4.25 -16.09
C ASN A 957 -12.12 3.49 -14.90
N GLU A 958 -11.89 3.90 -13.63
CA GLU A 958 -12.81 3.54 -12.56
C GLU A 958 -14.18 4.19 -12.78
N THR A 959 -15.25 3.39 -12.78
CA THR A 959 -16.62 3.84 -13.14
C THR A 959 -17.56 4.05 -11.96
N GLU A 960 -17.10 3.84 -10.71
CA GLU A 960 -17.96 3.92 -9.53
C GLU A 960 -18.10 5.35 -8.99
N ALA A 961 -19.33 5.67 -8.57
CA ALA A 961 -19.62 6.80 -7.70
C ALA A 961 -18.99 6.57 -6.31
N ARG A 962 -18.33 7.59 -5.76
CA ARG A 962 -17.73 7.54 -4.42
C ARG A 962 -17.90 8.89 -3.73
N VAL A 963 -18.32 8.85 -2.47
CA VAL A 963 -18.55 10.06 -1.66
C VAL A 963 -17.28 10.40 -0.88
N GLU A 964 -16.40 11.21 -1.47
CA GLU A 964 -15.25 11.79 -0.76
C GLU A 964 -15.70 12.93 0.17
N ARG A 965 -16.00 12.56 1.43
CA ARG A 965 -16.38 13.49 2.49
C ARG A 965 -15.14 14.21 3.03
N VAL A 966 -14.84 15.39 2.49
CA VAL A 966 -13.95 16.37 3.14
C VAL A 966 -14.64 16.94 4.37
N GLU A 967 -13.97 16.97 5.53
CA GLU A 967 -14.60 17.37 6.79
C GLU A 967 -14.38 18.88 7.09
N VAL A 968 -15.29 19.73 6.60
CA VAL A 968 -15.19 21.19 6.80
C VAL A 968 -15.65 21.61 8.21
N GLU A 969 -14.73 21.77 9.17
CA GLU A 969 -15.06 22.33 10.50
C GLU A 969 -15.31 23.85 10.45
N ALA A 970 -16.54 24.24 10.14
CA ALA A 970 -16.94 25.65 10.14
C ALA A 970 -17.25 26.14 11.57
N SER A 971 -16.23 26.60 12.31
CA SER A 971 -16.39 27.10 13.68
C SER A 971 -16.70 28.60 13.76
N PHE A 972 -17.90 28.97 14.18
CA PHE A 972 -18.31 30.37 14.36
C PHE A 972 -18.50 30.71 15.83
N SER A 973 -17.98 31.86 16.28
CA SER A 973 -18.13 32.38 17.64
C SER A 973 -18.83 33.73 17.64
N THR A 974 -20.16 33.72 17.68
CA THR A 974 -20.98 34.92 17.87
C THR A 974 -21.38 35.09 19.34
N SER A 975 -21.71 36.32 19.74
CA SER A 975 -21.96 36.69 21.15
C SER A 975 -23.29 37.42 21.30
N TRP A 976 -24.18 36.94 22.17
CA TRP A 976 -25.52 37.48 22.39
C TRP A 976 -25.88 37.54 23.88
N SER A 977 -26.86 38.38 24.22
CA SER A 977 -27.45 38.42 25.56
C SER A 977 -28.68 37.52 25.60
N ALA A 978 -28.59 36.37 26.26
CA ALA A 978 -29.67 35.41 26.39
C ALA A 978 -30.70 35.86 27.45
N PRO A 979 -31.98 36.12 27.10
CA PRO A 979 -32.99 36.53 28.07
C PRO A 979 -33.20 35.49 29.18
N GLY A 980 -33.53 35.94 30.39
CA GLY A 980 -33.77 35.04 31.52
C GLY A 980 -34.98 34.12 31.30
N GLY A 981 -34.84 32.84 31.66
CA GLY A 981 -35.89 31.83 31.54
C GLY A 981 -36.31 31.48 30.10
N ARG A 982 -35.40 31.60 29.12
CA ARG A 982 -35.70 31.31 27.70
C ARG A 982 -34.68 30.38 27.03
N GLY A 983 -35.18 29.64 26.05
CA GLY A 983 -34.36 28.90 25.08
C GLY A 983 -33.94 29.79 23.89
N ILE A 984 -32.76 29.49 23.33
CA ILE A 984 -32.23 30.08 22.10
C ILE A 984 -31.81 28.96 21.17
N VAL A 985 -32.25 29.00 19.92
CA VAL A 985 -31.79 28.09 18.88
C VAL A 985 -30.78 28.82 18.00
N THR A 986 -29.54 28.35 17.98
CA THR A 986 -28.57 28.71 16.94
C THR A 986 -28.74 27.78 15.75
N GLN A 987 -28.64 28.32 14.54
CA GLN A 987 -28.77 27.61 13.28
C GLN A 987 -27.59 28.00 12.38
N LEU A 988 -26.88 27.00 11.86
CA LEU A 988 -25.81 27.16 10.90
C LEU A 988 -26.31 26.71 9.52
N TRP A 989 -26.41 27.68 8.63
CA TRP A 989 -26.81 27.52 7.24
C TRP A 989 -25.57 27.48 6.35
N ALA A 990 -25.69 26.83 5.19
CA ALA A 990 -24.68 26.90 4.13
C ALA A 990 -25.36 26.78 2.76
N ARG A 991 -24.65 27.16 1.71
CA ARG A 991 -25.08 27.02 0.33
C ARG A 991 -24.53 25.73 -0.27
N ARG A 992 -25.41 24.79 -0.59
CA ARG A 992 -25.08 23.53 -1.27
C ARG A 992 -25.11 23.75 -2.78
N ASN A 993 -23.97 23.64 -3.43
CA ASN A 993 -23.80 23.82 -4.87
C ASN A 993 -23.54 22.47 -5.55
N ARG A 994 -24.11 22.27 -6.74
CA ARG A 994 -23.92 21.04 -7.54
C ARG A 994 -23.41 21.37 -8.93
N VAL A 995 -22.21 20.91 -9.27
CA VAL A 995 -21.50 21.22 -10.52
C VAL A 995 -21.11 19.94 -11.24
N ARG A 996 -21.56 19.78 -12.48
CA ARG A 996 -21.20 18.65 -13.34
C ARG A 996 -20.14 19.08 -14.34
N VAL A 997 -18.97 18.44 -14.34
CA VAL A 997 -17.86 18.74 -15.25
C VAL A 997 -17.57 17.56 -16.16
N ARG A 998 -17.77 17.76 -17.46
CA ARG A 998 -17.43 16.81 -18.53
C ARG A 998 -15.98 17.04 -18.94
N CYS A 999 -15.08 16.11 -18.64
CA CYS A 999 -13.69 16.11 -19.12
C CYS A 999 -13.58 15.24 -20.38
N GLU A 1000 -12.90 15.72 -21.42
CA GLU A 1000 -12.67 14.97 -22.65
C GLU A 1000 -11.18 14.67 -22.82
N TYR A 1001 -10.88 13.40 -23.05
CA TYR A 1001 -9.53 12.86 -23.19
C TYR A 1001 -9.28 12.44 -24.62
N GLU A 1002 -8.05 12.57 -25.06
CA GLU A 1002 -7.61 12.28 -26.42
C GLU A 1002 -6.40 11.35 -26.37
N ALA A 1003 -6.45 10.26 -27.12
CA ALA A 1003 -5.37 9.29 -27.22
C ALA A 1003 -4.93 9.13 -28.68
N ARG A 1004 -3.61 9.15 -28.92
CA ARG A 1004 -2.99 8.95 -30.25
C ARG A 1004 -1.89 7.90 -30.17
N LEU A 1005 -1.62 7.21 -31.29
CA LEU A 1005 -0.49 6.28 -31.39
C LEU A 1005 0.71 6.92 -32.11
N GLN A 1006 1.91 6.59 -31.64
CA GLN A 1006 3.19 6.98 -32.21
C GLN A 1006 4.11 5.76 -32.35
N GLY A 1007 5.31 5.92 -32.91
CA GLY A 1007 6.26 4.81 -33.13
C GLY A 1007 6.01 4.00 -34.41
N ARG A 1008 6.55 2.78 -34.47
CA ARG A 1008 6.60 1.96 -35.70
C ARG A 1008 5.98 0.57 -35.53
N VAL A 1009 5.24 0.17 -36.56
CA VAL A 1009 4.80 -1.21 -36.77
C VAL A 1009 5.95 -1.99 -37.37
N ALA A 1010 6.43 -3.03 -36.68
CA ALA A 1010 7.46 -3.94 -37.20
C ALA A 1010 6.81 -5.00 -38.09
N VAL A 1011 7.22 -5.05 -39.36
CA VAL A 1011 6.61 -5.86 -40.42
C VAL A 1011 7.62 -6.83 -41.01
N ASN A 1012 7.19 -8.05 -41.34
CA ASN A 1012 7.97 -8.96 -42.19
C ASN A 1012 7.23 -9.35 -43.48
N PHE A 1013 7.99 -9.63 -44.54
CA PHE A 1013 7.50 -10.17 -45.80
C PHE A 1013 8.22 -11.49 -46.13
N ALA A 1014 7.48 -12.54 -46.49
CA ALA A 1014 8.02 -13.86 -46.82
C ALA A 1014 9.05 -13.86 -47.99
N ALA A 1015 9.03 -12.83 -48.82
CA ALA A 1015 10.09 -12.53 -49.79
C ALA A 1015 10.40 -11.03 -49.76
N LYS A 1016 11.66 -10.67 -50.00
CA LYS A 1016 12.17 -9.29 -49.99
C LYS A 1016 11.21 -8.31 -50.67
N TYR A 1017 10.93 -7.21 -49.98
CA TYR A 1017 10.23 -6.05 -50.49
C TYR A 1017 11.23 -4.89 -50.48
N LYS A 1018 11.54 -4.31 -51.66
CA LYS A 1018 12.62 -3.33 -51.85
C LYS A 1018 13.91 -3.77 -51.14
N ASP A 1019 14.38 -4.97 -51.50
CA ASP A 1019 15.59 -5.65 -51.01
C ASP A 1019 15.68 -6.05 -49.53
N HIS A 1020 14.75 -5.62 -48.68
CA HIS A 1020 14.69 -5.97 -47.25
C HIS A 1020 13.51 -6.91 -46.92
N TYR A 1021 13.72 -7.81 -45.94
CA TYR A 1021 12.68 -8.70 -45.41
C TYR A 1021 11.84 -8.03 -44.31
N PHE A 1022 12.47 -7.18 -43.49
CA PHE A 1022 11.87 -6.51 -42.33
C PHE A 1022 11.74 -5.00 -42.56
N TRP A 1023 10.64 -4.41 -42.11
CA TRP A 1023 10.34 -2.98 -42.27
C TRP A 1023 9.66 -2.40 -41.02
N GLY A 1024 10.20 -1.31 -40.46
CA GLY A 1024 9.56 -0.55 -39.39
C GLY A 1024 8.76 0.62 -39.97
N ILE A 1025 7.45 0.44 -40.17
CA ILE A 1025 6.56 1.42 -40.81
C ILE A 1025 5.96 2.36 -39.75
N PRO A 1026 6.09 3.69 -39.86
CA PRO A 1026 5.46 4.64 -38.94
C PRO A 1026 3.93 4.46 -38.88
N ILE A 1027 3.37 4.35 -37.67
CA ILE A 1027 1.95 4.01 -37.51
C ILE A 1027 1.02 5.15 -37.95
N ASP A 1028 1.41 6.41 -37.77
CA ASP A 1028 0.68 7.59 -38.25
C ASP A 1028 0.36 7.49 -39.75
N LYS A 1029 1.39 7.21 -40.57
CA LYS A 1029 1.28 7.11 -42.04
C LYS A 1029 0.60 5.82 -42.48
N LEU A 1030 0.60 4.80 -41.63
CA LEU A 1030 -0.08 3.53 -41.87
C LEU A 1030 -1.59 3.68 -41.73
N LEU A 1031 -2.06 4.34 -40.67
CA LEU A 1031 -3.50 4.50 -40.39
C LEU A 1031 -4.14 5.54 -41.32
N GLU A 1032 -3.52 6.72 -41.45
CA GLU A 1032 -3.98 7.81 -42.33
C GLU A 1032 -4.25 7.32 -43.76
N ARG A 1033 -3.29 6.64 -44.39
CA ARG A 1033 -3.41 6.16 -45.77
C ARG A 1033 -4.47 5.08 -45.97
N ASN A 1034 -5.01 4.53 -44.89
CA ASN A 1034 -6.12 3.56 -44.89
C ASN A 1034 -7.45 4.18 -44.46
N GLY A 1035 -7.51 5.51 -44.23
CA GLY A 1035 -8.70 6.17 -43.68
C GLY A 1035 -9.04 5.73 -42.25
N MET A 1036 -8.07 5.14 -41.53
CA MET A 1036 -8.25 4.73 -40.14
C MET A 1036 -7.81 5.85 -39.21
N ASN A 1037 -8.58 6.08 -38.15
CA ASN A 1037 -8.36 7.21 -37.25
C ASN A 1037 -7.24 6.90 -36.25
N ASN A 1038 -6.16 7.69 -36.24
CA ASN A 1038 -5.10 7.60 -35.23
C ASN A 1038 -5.47 8.35 -33.93
N LEU A 1039 -6.76 8.35 -33.60
CA LEU A 1039 -7.37 9.22 -32.61
C LEU A 1039 -8.51 8.47 -31.93
N PHE A 1040 -8.43 8.38 -30.61
CA PHE A 1040 -9.52 7.93 -29.76
C PHE A 1040 -9.95 9.08 -28.84
N GLU A 1041 -11.26 9.29 -28.71
CA GLU A 1041 -11.85 10.31 -27.83
C GLU A 1041 -12.55 9.63 -26.64
N GLY A 1042 -11.99 9.82 -25.45
CA GLY A 1042 -12.61 9.43 -24.17
C GLY A 1042 -13.42 10.57 -23.58
N THR A 1043 -14.40 10.26 -22.74
CA THR A 1043 -15.15 11.27 -21.98
C THR A 1043 -15.47 10.76 -20.58
N GLU A 1044 -15.16 11.60 -19.61
CA GLU A 1044 -15.47 11.48 -18.20
C GLU A 1044 -16.48 12.55 -17.81
N LEU A 1045 -17.31 12.25 -16.82
CA LEU A 1045 -18.29 13.14 -16.24
C LEU A 1045 -18.11 13.14 -14.72
N LEU A 1046 -17.44 14.16 -14.20
CA LEU A 1046 -17.42 14.44 -12.77
C LEU A 1046 -18.73 15.14 -12.37
N GLU A 1047 -19.21 14.88 -11.17
CA GLU A 1047 -20.28 15.64 -10.55
C GLU A 1047 -19.96 15.91 -9.08
N VAL A 1048 -19.74 17.19 -8.78
CA VAL A 1048 -19.26 17.70 -7.51
C VAL A 1048 -20.42 18.36 -6.77
N CYS A 1049 -20.72 17.89 -5.57
CA CYS A 1049 -21.52 18.63 -4.60
C CYS A 1049 -20.57 19.24 -3.57
N PHE A 1050 -20.67 20.55 -3.32
CA PHE A 1050 -19.86 21.21 -2.29
C PHE A 1050 -20.62 22.29 -1.53
N TYR A 1051 -20.17 22.57 -0.30
CA TYR A 1051 -20.76 23.58 0.57
C TYR A 1051 -19.93 24.88 0.59
N SER A 1052 -20.60 26.03 0.42
CA SER A 1052 -20.00 27.37 0.49
C SER A 1052 -20.87 28.33 1.30
N ASP A 1053 -20.42 29.58 1.47
CA ASP A 1053 -21.25 30.71 1.92
C ASP A 1053 -22.03 30.40 3.22
N PHE A 1054 -21.30 29.93 4.23
CA PHE A 1054 -21.82 29.59 5.56
C PHE A 1054 -22.33 30.84 6.30
N LYS A 1055 -23.44 30.70 7.05
CA LYS A 1055 -24.09 31.77 7.80
C LYS A 1055 -24.65 31.29 9.14
N VAL A 1056 -24.54 32.07 10.21
CA VAL A 1056 -25.06 31.73 11.54
C VAL A 1056 -26.19 32.67 11.98
N THR A 1057 -27.34 32.07 12.28
CA THR A 1057 -28.52 32.78 12.78
C THR A 1057 -28.90 32.30 14.17
N ALA A 1058 -28.95 33.19 15.16
CA ALA A 1058 -29.40 32.88 16.52
C ALA A 1058 -30.82 33.42 16.74
N ILE A 1059 -31.72 32.61 17.32
CA ILE A 1059 -33.16 32.90 17.40
C ILE A 1059 -33.67 32.61 18.82
N ASP A 1060 -34.44 33.54 19.42
CA ASP A 1060 -35.21 33.28 20.64
C ASP A 1060 -36.27 32.20 20.37
N ALA A 1061 -36.17 31.06 21.05
CA ALA A 1061 -37.02 29.90 20.82
C ALA A 1061 -38.50 30.11 21.20
N THR A 1062 -38.80 31.18 21.95
CA THR A 1062 -40.14 31.51 22.46
C THR A 1062 -40.81 32.62 21.66
N SER A 1063 -40.05 33.63 21.20
CA SER A 1063 -40.59 34.75 20.42
C SER A 1063 -40.24 34.71 18.93
N GLY A 1064 -39.46 33.74 18.46
CA GLY A 1064 -39.03 33.62 17.06
C GLY A 1064 -38.17 34.79 16.58
N THR A 1065 -37.63 35.58 17.50
CA THR A 1065 -36.91 36.83 17.19
C THR A 1065 -35.45 36.52 16.92
N VAL A 1066 -34.95 36.94 15.76
CA VAL A 1066 -33.54 36.81 15.40
C VAL A 1066 -32.71 37.75 16.28
N LEU A 1067 -31.71 37.18 16.95
CA LEU A 1067 -30.78 37.84 17.89
C LEU A 1067 -29.42 38.14 17.23
N VAL A 1068 -29.01 37.30 16.27
CA VAL A 1068 -27.77 37.42 15.46
C VAL A 1068 -28.06 36.86 14.07
N ASP A 1069 -27.49 37.46 13.02
CA ASP A 1069 -27.71 37.11 11.61
C ASP A 1069 -26.43 37.37 10.78
N ASP A 1070 -25.32 36.74 11.17
CA ASP A 1070 -23.96 36.93 10.60
C ASP A 1070 -23.65 35.90 9.49
#